data_AF-A0A7K4CWM4-F1
#
_entry.id   AF-A0A7K4CWM4-F1
#
_cell.length_a   1.000
_cell.length_b   1.000
_cell.length_c   1.000
_cell.angle_alpha   90.00
_cell.angle_beta   90.00
_cell.angle_gamma   90.00
#
_symmetry.space_group_name_H-M   'P 1'
#
loop_
_entity.id
_entity.type
_entity.pdbx_description
1 polymer ?
#
loop_
_entity_poly.entity_id
_entity_poly.type
_entity_poly.pdbx_seq_one_letter_code
_entity_poly.pdbx_strand_id
1 'polypeptide(L)'
;NQGIDPLEWWHSFLVRWEHNPNFIDQIFNKKWSKFHEMWNNDWMDWWSAEWQSNAWFSWNPVTILAFDDDLATSILTVRMHSDQGIPTIYNLSPQVSIQSPGTTIVEDALAVFEAPTIDYYNTSIVTNPELLHFTWDFGDGTITSASSTMNHTWSTAGEYLVQVLVSDGEYTGTALLLVNVVNTLPQVITVSGPQNMTEDYIARFSVENNTIDSASDMGSLRFIWDFADGTFATGKTVEHAWAIDGFYNITVYAIDNNGAVTSKIHPIVVCEVNPCIKGPYNIQVFEGNFISYNMSFEDTILDQQALAFTWNIDGVNYSSPRLQTLLGVGYHSGTLTLTDADGNTDVDDILIYVDNVIPSVSIQNRVLYGPSMPVILTAYAMDDIRGMGDLVFNWTLNGTYTPIDTTMVDDGCVSVVTWEPGHSGNYEARVSVTDATGATVESQFIIYVTLDTDLDGVPDELEASFGLGSSGPDSDGDMLCDAYEINYTRTDPADFDTDDDLLWDGINPAVGTGEAYLGTDPRKNDTDGDGLLDGIEVFGWNISVQFLNGTIDNRTVTSDPLVIDTDKDRLTDYQEFLNHTDPRSADTDKDGKSDFLESEYANLVDTDNDGVSDIKETETGLIVRFSNGTSIRVFSNATNNDTDGDGLKDYEEWYPAGDGFITNPANNDTDGDGILDLAEGFTKVQEYGIRKKIVAGTTGYFYFYANFGSNLKNITVTFGATTAADKSADFHAIVKFQNQLVIDNSSAGSTYYFNASD
;
A
#
# COMPACT_ATOMS: atom_id res chain seq x y z
N ASN A 1 -13.19 3.59 101.79
CA ASN A 1 -13.92 4.86 101.61
C ASN A 1 -13.53 5.48 100.29
N GLN A 2 -14.33 5.53 99.23
CA GLN A 2 -15.65 4.98 98.91
C GLN A 2 -15.60 4.66 97.41
N GLY A 3 -15.89 3.41 97.02
CA GLY A 3 -17.00 3.14 96.10
C GLY A 3 -16.52 2.88 94.66
N ILE A 4 -15.76 1.80 94.45
CA ILE A 4 -15.34 1.32 93.13
C ILE A 4 -16.36 0.25 92.71
N ASP A 5 -17.05 0.49 91.61
CA ASP A 5 -17.90 -0.46 90.90
C ASP A 5 -17.10 -1.01 89.71
N PRO A 6 -16.63 -2.27 89.72
CA PRO A 6 -15.92 -2.85 88.59
C PRO A 6 -16.87 -3.78 87.85
N LEU A 7 -17.23 -3.47 86.60
CA LEU A 7 -17.43 -4.42 85.48
C LEU A 7 -18.04 -3.70 84.26
N GLU A 8 -17.25 -2.82 83.65
CA GLU A 8 -17.14 -2.88 82.18
C GLU A 8 -16.46 -4.21 81.85
N TRP A 9 -17.00 -4.94 80.86
CA TRP A 9 -16.34 -5.85 79.90
C TRP A 9 -17.32 -6.93 79.45
N TRP A 10 -18.19 -6.58 78.50
CA TRP A 10 -18.68 -7.55 77.52
C TRP A 10 -18.16 -7.11 76.15
N HIS A 11 -16.90 -7.46 75.89
CA HIS A 11 -16.43 -7.58 74.52
C HIS A 11 -16.97 -8.90 73.99
N SER A 12 -17.76 -8.83 72.92
CA SER A 12 -18.07 -9.96 72.06
C SER A 12 -16.75 -10.52 71.51
N PHE A 13 -16.35 -11.70 71.99
CA PHE A 13 -15.27 -12.47 71.38
C PHE A 13 -15.89 -13.59 70.55
N LEU A 14 -15.88 -13.38 69.23
CA LEU A 14 -16.01 -14.44 68.25
C LEU A 14 -14.61 -15.08 68.13
N VAL A 15 -14.44 -16.34 68.55
CA VAL A 15 -13.18 -17.06 68.34
C VAL A 15 -13.46 -18.31 67.53
N ARG A 16 -13.04 -18.30 66.25
CA ARG A 16 -12.79 -19.51 65.48
C ARG A 16 -11.63 -20.26 66.14
N TRP A 17 -11.79 -21.56 66.34
CA TRP A 17 -10.72 -22.41 66.85
C TRP A 17 -10.26 -23.38 65.77
N GLU A 18 -8.99 -23.23 65.39
CA GLU A 18 -8.21 -24.28 64.76
C GLU A 18 -7.45 -25.07 65.84
N HIS A 19 -7.36 -26.38 65.61
CA HIS A 19 -6.80 -27.42 66.47
C HIS A 19 -5.67 -27.01 67.43
N ASN A 20 -5.92 -27.10 68.75
CA ASN A 20 -4.85 -27.39 69.72
C ASN A 20 -5.38 -28.12 70.97
N PRO A 21 -5.07 -29.41 71.16
CA PRO A 21 -5.58 -30.21 72.29
C PRO A 21 -4.98 -29.84 73.67
N ASN A 22 -3.99 -28.95 73.76
CA ASN A 22 -3.29 -28.63 75.02
C ASN A 22 -3.76 -27.34 75.72
N PHE A 23 -4.86 -26.72 75.29
CA PHE A 23 -5.33 -25.44 75.86
C PHE A 23 -6.20 -25.61 77.11
N ILE A 24 -6.92 -26.73 77.25
CA ILE A 24 -7.84 -26.97 78.39
C ILE A 24 -7.07 -27.15 79.72
N ASP A 25 -5.85 -27.69 79.68
CA ASP A 25 -5.03 -27.90 80.88
C ASP A 25 -4.47 -26.60 81.48
N GLN A 26 -4.35 -25.52 80.71
CA GLN A 26 -3.76 -24.26 81.19
C GLN A 26 -4.74 -23.34 81.91
N ILE A 27 -6.05 -23.43 81.63
CA ILE A 27 -7.07 -22.58 82.27
C ILE A 27 -7.49 -23.14 83.63
N PHE A 28 -7.69 -24.46 83.76
CA PHE A 28 -8.24 -25.04 84.99
C PHE A 28 -7.23 -25.19 86.13
N ASN A 29 -5.94 -25.41 85.85
CA ASN A 29 -4.94 -25.64 86.90
C ASN A 29 -4.35 -24.37 87.54
N LYS A 30 -4.46 -23.19 86.91
CA LYS A 30 -3.92 -21.93 87.46
C LYS A 30 -4.88 -21.15 88.36
N LYS A 31 -6.19 -21.43 88.31
CA LYS A 31 -7.19 -20.80 89.20
C LYS A 31 -7.62 -21.69 90.37
N TRP A 32 -7.45 -23.01 90.28
CA TRP A 32 -7.79 -23.95 91.35
C TRP A 32 -6.81 -23.88 92.54
N SER A 33 -5.53 -23.62 92.29
CA SER A 33 -4.49 -23.45 93.32
C SER A 33 -4.71 -22.21 94.20
N LYS A 34 -5.30 -21.13 93.67
CA LYS A 34 -5.68 -19.94 94.47
C LYS A 34 -6.95 -20.13 95.29
N PHE A 35 -7.87 -21.00 94.86
CA PHE A 35 -9.11 -21.29 95.61
C PHE A 35 -8.86 -22.21 96.81
N HIS A 36 -7.89 -23.14 96.68
CA HIS A 36 -7.51 -24.04 97.77
C HIS A 36 -6.75 -23.33 98.91
N GLU A 37 -5.98 -22.27 98.62
CA GLU A 37 -5.32 -21.43 99.64
C GLU A 37 -6.29 -20.52 100.43
N MET A 38 -7.48 -20.22 99.89
CA MET A 38 -8.50 -19.41 100.58
C MET A 38 -9.34 -20.22 101.58
N TRP A 39 -9.35 -21.54 101.49
CA TRP A 39 -10.19 -22.42 102.32
C TRP A 39 -9.49 -22.92 103.61
N ASN A 40 -8.17 -22.76 103.74
CA ASN A 40 -7.38 -23.33 104.85
C ASN A 40 -6.97 -22.33 105.95
N ASN A 41 -7.48 -21.09 105.96
CA ASN A 41 -7.16 -20.11 107.01
C ASN A 41 -8.40 -19.74 107.84
N ASP A 42 -8.62 -20.54 108.88
CA ASP A 42 -9.59 -20.42 109.97
C ASP A 42 -9.68 -19.01 110.57
N TRP A 43 -10.87 -18.40 110.53
CA TRP A 43 -11.29 -17.39 111.50
C TRP A 43 -12.67 -17.79 112.08
N MET A 44 -12.61 -18.56 113.17
CA MET A 44 -13.67 -18.62 114.16
C MET A 44 -13.81 -17.23 114.82
N ASP A 45 -15.03 -16.67 114.88
CA ASP A 45 -15.67 -16.39 116.17
C ASP A 45 -17.09 -15.78 116.05
N TRP A 46 -17.96 -16.28 116.94
CA TRP A 46 -19.18 -15.68 117.53
C TRP A 46 -20.58 -15.97 116.93
N TRP A 47 -21.19 -16.99 117.57
CA TRP A 47 -22.60 -17.24 117.92
C TRP A 47 -23.69 -17.64 116.89
N SER A 48 -24.12 -18.90 117.09
CA SER A 48 -25.49 -19.49 117.03
C SER A 48 -26.21 -19.45 115.68
N ALA A 49 -26.52 -20.56 115.01
CA ALA A 49 -27.52 -21.52 115.46
C ALA A 49 -27.59 -22.71 114.48
N GLU A 50 -27.77 -23.89 115.09
CA GLU A 50 -28.39 -25.12 114.57
C GLU A 50 -27.90 -25.77 113.26
N TRP A 51 -27.23 -26.90 113.50
CA TRP A 51 -27.13 -28.06 112.63
C TRP A 51 -28.48 -28.47 112.02
N GLN A 52 -28.51 -28.73 110.71
CA GLN A 52 -29.00 -30.02 110.20
C GLN A 52 -28.14 -30.50 109.03
N SER A 53 -27.41 -31.57 109.30
CA SER A 53 -26.94 -32.54 108.32
C SER A 53 -28.10 -33.13 107.53
N ASN A 54 -27.99 -33.18 106.20
CA ASN A 54 -28.07 -34.45 105.48
C ASN A 54 -27.71 -34.26 103.99
N ALA A 55 -26.70 -35.01 103.59
CA ALA A 55 -26.26 -35.14 102.21
C ALA A 55 -27.33 -35.84 101.36
N TRP A 56 -27.68 -35.24 100.21
CA TRP A 56 -28.25 -35.95 99.07
C TRP A 56 -27.52 -35.53 97.79
N PHE A 57 -26.27 -35.98 97.65
CA PHE A 57 -25.58 -35.96 96.36
C PHE A 57 -26.14 -37.11 95.51
N SER A 58 -26.83 -36.79 94.42
CA SER A 58 -27.21 -37.73 93.37
C SER A 58 -26.36 -37.44 92.14
N TRP A 59 -25.52 -38.40 91.75
CA TRP A 59 -24.73 -38.35 90.52
C TRP A 59 -25.59 -38.85 89.36
N ASN A 60 -26.09 -37.95 88.51
CA ASN A 60 -26.61 -38.36 87.21
C ASN A 60 -25.84 -37.64 86.10
N PRO A 61 -25.13 -38.38 85.23
CA PRO A 61 -24.48 -37.78 84.07
C PRO A 61 -25.55 -37.29 83.07
N VAL A 62 -25.43 -36.04 82.61
CA VAL A 62 -26.11 -35.58 81.40
C VAL A 62 -25.13 -35.78 80.24
N THR A 63 -25.55 -36.54 79.24
CA THR A 63 -24.78 -36.74 78.00
C THR A 63 -25.26 -35.71 77.00
N ILE A 64 -24.37 -34.82 76.55
CA ILE A 64 -24.63 -33.92 75.43
C ILE A 64 -23.94 -34.53 74.22
N LEU A 65 -24.72 -34.86 73.18
CA LEU A 65 -24.20 -35.27 71.89
C LEU A 65 -23.96 -34.00 71.07
N ALA A 66 -22.70 -33.70 70.75
CA ALA A 66 -22.35 -32.72 69.74
C ALA A 66 -22.01 -33.48 68.46
N PHE A 67 -22.57 -33.04 67.34
CA PHE A 67 -22.25 -33.57 66.02
C PHE A 67 -21.14 -32.70 65.43
N ASP A 68 -20.09 -33.34 64.95
CA ASP A 68 -19.05 -32.72 64.13
C ASP A 68 -19.60 -32.57 62.69
N ASP A 69 -19.18 -31.54 61.97
CA ASP A 69 -19.72 -31.17 60.65
C ASP A 69 -19.25 -32.11 59.51
N ASP A 70 -18.50 -33.15 59.86
CA ASP A 70 -17.91 -34.16 58.97
C ASP A 70 -18.38 -35.60 59.27
N LEU A 71 -19.49 -35.78 60.02
CA LEU A 71 -20.10 -37.07 60.38
C LEU A 71 -19.23 -37.98 61.29
N ALA A 72 -18.14 -37.49 61.88
CA ALA A 72 -17.42 -38.20 62.92
C ALA A 72 -18.07 -37.99 64.31
N THR A 73 -18.32 -39.07 65.06
CA THR A 73 -18.87 -38.98 66.42
C THR A 73 -17.74 -38.96 67.45
N SER A 74 -17.45 -37.79 68.03
CA SER A 74 -16.58 -37.65 69.20
C SER A 74 -17.40 -37.27 70.44
N ILE A 75 -17.31 -38.08 71.50
CA ILE A 75 -18.09 -37.86 72.73
C ILE A 75 -17.37 -36.86 73.64
N LEU A 76 -17.88 -35.63 73.74
CA LEU A 76 -17.47 -34.68 74.77
C LEU A 76 -18.37 -34.83 76.00
N THR A 77 -17.85 -35.41 77.09
CA THR A 77 -18.56 -35.46 78.37
C THR A 77 -18.27 -34.19 79.18
N VAL A 78 -19.21 -33.24 79.21
CA VAL A 78 -19.12 -32.06 80.09
C VAL A 78 -19.95 -32.29 81.35
N ARG A 79 -19.35 -32.15 82.55
CA ARG A 79 -20.10 -32.10 83.82
C ARG A 79 -20.46 -30.66 84.15
N MET A 80 -21.74 -30.38 84.30
CA MET A 80 -22.24 -29.08 84.75
C MET A 80 -23.01 -29.22 86.07
N HIS A 81 -22.96 -28.18 86.91
CA HIS A 81 -23.72 -28.06 88.15
C HIS A 81 -24.73 -26.91 88.00
N SER A 82 -26.02 -27.19 88.19
CA SER A 82 -27.08 -26.17 88.33
C SER A 82 -28.17 -26.72 89.24
N ASP A 83 -28.68 -25.89 90.15
CA ASP A 83 -29.66 -26.23 91.18
C ASP A 83 -31.12 -26.02 90.76
N GLN A 84 -31.44 -25.43 89.60
CA GLN A 84 -32.79 -25.41 89.03
C GLN A 84 -32.76 -25.21 87.50
N GLY A 85 -33.19 -26.21 86.72
CA GLY A 85 -33.52 -26.07 85.30
C GLY A 85 -32.74 -26.99 84.36
N ILE A 86 -33.46 -27.85 83.63
CA ILE A 86 -32.96 -28.57 82.46
C ILE A 86 -32.76 -27.53 81.34
N PRO A 87 -31.60 -27.44 80.66
CA PRO A 87 -31.50 -26.62 79.45
C PRO A 87 -32.40 -27.19 78.36
N THR A 88 -33.48 -26.48 78.04
CA THR A 88 -34.33 -26.71 76.88
C THR A 88 -33.73 -25.99 75.68
N ILE A 89 -33.33 -26.72 74.64
CA ILE A 89 -33.00 -26.15 73.33
C ILE A 89 -34.32 -26.08 72.56
N TYR A 90 -34.80 -24.85 72.33
CA TYR A 90 -36.13 -24.63 71.78
C TYR A 90 -36.20 -24.78 70.26
N ASN A 91 -35.09 -24.68 69.54
CA ASN A 91 -35.03 -24.83 68.09
C ASN A 91 -33.59 -25.18 67.63
N LEU A 92 -33.42 -25.97 66.57
CA LEU A 92 -32.13 -26.34 65.98
C LEU A 92 -32.08 -25.91 64.52
N SER A 93 -30.90 -25.57 64.00
CA SER A 93 -30.73 -25.34 62.56
C SER A 93 -31.22 -26.55 61.74
N PRO A 94 -31.99 -26.32 60.65
CA PRO A 94 -32.38 -27.37 59.74
C PRO A 94 -31.16 -28.18 59.26
N GLN A 95 -31.24 -29.50 59.32
CA GLN A 95 -30.24 -30.36 58.70
C GLN A 95 -30.60 -30.53 57.23
N VAL A 96 -29.67 -30.18 56.34
CA VAL A 96 -29.85 -30.28 54.89
C VAL A 96 -28.70 -31.07 54.29
N SER A 97 -28.99 -31.84 53.24
CA SER A 97 -27.99 -32.42 52.35
C SER A 97 -28.40 -32.16 50.90
N ILE A 98 -27.46 -32.22 49.97
CA ILE A 98 -27.75 -32.07 48.54
C ILE A 98 -27.68 -33.46 47.90
N GLN A 99 -28.75 -33.84 47.20
CA GLN A 99 -28.76 -34.97 46.28
C GLN A 99 -28.71 -34.44 44.84
N SER A 100 -27.88 -35.06 44.01
CA SER A 100 -27.65 -34.70 42.61
C SER A 100 -27.69 -35.97 41.74
N PRO A 101 -28.03 -35.89 40.45
CA PRO A 101 -27.87 -36.98 39.49
C PRO A 101 -26.42 -37.49 39.37
N GLY A 102 -25.42 -36.74 39.85
CA GLY A 102 -24.02 -37.14 39.94
C GLY A 102 -23.09 -35.98 40.33
N THR A 103 -21.79 -36.26 40.47
CA THR A 103 -20.75 -35.23 40.68
C THR A 103 -20.11 -34.76 39.36
N THR A 104 -20.48 -35.37 38.23
CA THR A 104 -20.03 -34.98 36.90
C THR A 104 -21.23 -34.78 36.01
N ILE A 105 -21.36 -33.57 35.45
CA ILE A 105 -22.48 -33.14 34.61
C ILE A 105 -21.90 -32.62 33.30
N VAL A 106 -22.59 -32.83 32.19
CA VAL A 106 -22.21 -32.26 30.88
C VAL A 106 -22.78 -30.84 30.81
N GLU A 107 -22.04 -29.89 30.25
CA GLU A 107 -22.57 -28.52 30.06
C GLU A 107 -23.88 -28.52 29.26
N ASP A 108 -24.71 -27.51 29.49
CA ASP A 108 -26.09 -27.38 29.00
C ASP A 108 -27.06 -28.53 29.38
N ALA A 109 -26.59 -29.60 30.04
CA ALA A 109 -27.45 -30.68 30.50
C ALA A 109 -28.23 -30.24 31.75
N LEU A 110 -29.55 -30.47 31.71
CA LEU A 110 -30.44 -30.19 32.84
C LEU A 110 -30.12 -31.12 34.01
N ALA A 111 -29.64 -30.53 35.11
CA ALA A 111 -29.37 -31.24 36.36
C ALA A 111 -30.45 -30.93 37.39
N VAL A 112 -30.94 -31.96 38.09
CA VAL A 112 -32.01 -31.86 39.09
C VAL A 112 -31.42 -32.07 40.48
N PHE A 113 -31.47 -31.05 41.32
CA PHE A 113 -31.00 -31.08 42.69
C PHE A 113 -32.16 -31.21 43.66
N GLU A 114 -31.99 -32.07 44.66
CA GLU A 114 -32.92 -32.19 45.78
C GLU A 114 -32.20 -31.87 47.08
N ALA A 115 -32.85 -31.10 47.94
CA ALA A 115 -32.41 -30.76 49.28
C ALA A 115 -33.30 -31.46 50.32
N PRO A 116 -33.12 -32.77 50.57
CA PRO A 116 -33.78 -33.43 51.69
C PRO A 116 -33.37 -32.75 52.99
N THR A 117 -34.39 -32.38 53.76
CA THR A 117 -34.25 -31.58 54.99
C THR A 117 -34.90 -32.28 56.16
N ILE A 118 -34.30 -32.13 57.33
CA ILE A 118 -34.85 -32.57 58.61
C ILE A 118 -34.79 -31.39 59.58
N ASP A 119 -35.95 -31.02 60.12
CA ASP A 119 -36.09 -29.92 61.08
C ASP A 119 -36.65 -30.45 62.42
N TYR A 120 -36.11 -29.96 63.54
CA TYR A 120 -36.35 -30.53 64.87
C TYR A 120 -36.77 -29.45 65.88
N TYR A 121 -37.95 -29.64 66.48
CA TYR A 121 -38.45 -28.82 67.59
C TYR A 121 -38.56 -29.63 68.90
N ASN A 122 -37.99 -29.12 69.99
CA ASN A 122 -38.05 -29.65 71.37
C ASN A 122 -37.84 -31.19 71.48
N THR A 123 -36.57 -31.60 71.36
CA THR A 123 -36.03 -32.96 71.63
C THR A 123 -36.76 -34.13 70.95
N SER A 124 -36.77 -34.15 69.61
CA SER A 124 -37.10 -35.30 68.75
C SER A 124 -38.55 -35.45 68.26
N ILE A 125 -39.35 -34.37 68.26
CA ILE A 125 -40.60 -34.35 67.49
C ILE A 125 -40.33 -33.69 66.14
N VAL A 126 -40.49 -34.44 65.04
CA VAL A 126 -40.53 -33.86 63.69
C VAL A 126 -41.81 -33.06 63.59
N THR A 127 -41.71 -31.74 63.58
CA THR A 127 -42.83 -30.85 63.28
C THR A 127 -42.97 -30.71 61.76
N ASN A 128 -44.21 -30.64 61.29
CA ASN A 128 -44.57 -30.49 59.88
C ASN A 128 -43.90 -29.22 59.28
N PRO A 129 -43.27 -29.27 58.08
CA PRO A 129 -42.45 -28.19 57.50
C PRO A 129 -43.30 -27.09 56.81
N GLU A 130 -44.12 -26.39 57.56
CA GLU A 130 -44.65 -25.09 57.12
C GLU A 130 -43.81 -24.02 57.84
N LEU A 131 -42.78 -23.39 57.27
CA LEU A 131 -42.53 -22.96 55.90
C LEU A 131 -41.01 -22.81 55.72
N LEU A 132 -40.30 -23.85 55.25
CA LEU A 132 -38.84 -23.76 55.02
C LEU A 132 -38.54 -22.94 53.76
N HIS A 133 -37.58 -22.01 53.88
CA HIS A 133 -37.11 -21.18 52.80
C HIS A 133 -35.76 -21.68 52.27
N PHE A 134 -35.72 -22.06 50.99
CA PHE A 134 -34.52 -22.56 50.33
C PHE A 134 -33.92 -21.47 49.46
N THR A 135 -32.62 -21.23 49.62
CA THR A 135 -31.82 -20.40 48.73
C THR A 135 -30.71 -21.26 48.15
N TRP A 136 -30.70 -21.40 46.83
CA TRP A 136 -29.73 -22.14 46.05
C TRP A 136 -28.74 -21.18 45.39
N ASP A 137 -27.45 -21.47 45.53
CA ASP A 137 -26.36 -20.85 44.78
C ASP A 137 -25.65 -21.97 44.01
N PHE A 138 -25.63 -21.87 42.68
CA PHE A 138 -25.03 -22.90 41.82
C PHE A 138 -23.55 -22.65 41.51
N GLY A 139 -22.94 -21.62 42.10
CA GLY A 139 -21.52 -21.31 41.97
C GLY A 139 -21.12 -20.63 40.66
N ASP A 140 -22.07 -20.38 39.75
CA ASP A 140 -21.89 -19.68 38.47
C ASP A 140 -22.41 -18.23 38.51
N GLY A 141 -22.76 -17.74 39.71
CA GLY A 141 -23.41 -16.44 39.94
C GLY A 141 -24.94 -16.51 39.94
N THR A 142 -25.53 -17.65 39.60
CA THR A 142 -26.98 -17.87 39.69
C THR A 142 -27.38 -18.20 41.12
N ILE A 143 -28.08 -17.26 41.76
CA ILE A 143 -28.66 -17.44 43.09
C ILE A 143 -30.18 -17.33 43.00
N THR A 144 -30.89 -18.33 43.49
CA THR A 144 -32.36 -18.40 43.42
C THR A 144 -32.97 -18.83 44.74
N SER A 145 -34.11 -18.25 45.10
CA SER A 145 -34.90 -18.67 46.27
C SER A 145 -36.11 -19.45 45.80
N ALA A 146 -36.21 -20.72 46.17
CA ALA A 146 -37.15 -21.65 45.55
C ALA A 146 -37.57 -22.80 46.49
N SER A 147 -37.95 -23.94 45.92
CA SER A 147 -38.38 -25.13 46.66
C SER A 147 -37.20 -26.04 47.03
N SER A 148 -37.50 -27.13 47.73
CA SER A 148 -36.53 -28.20 48.05
C SER A 148 -35.99 -28.92 46.81
N THR A 149 -36.63 -28.79 45.65
CA THR A 149 -36.16 -29.34 44.38
C THR A 149 -35.91 -28.22 43.38
N MET A 150 -34.78 -28.27 42.69
CA MET A 150 -34.37 -27.26 41.71
C MET A 150 -33.71 -27.88 40.49
N ASN A 151 -33.87 -27.22 39.35
CA ASN A 151 -33.18 -27.57 38.12
C ASN A 151 -32.18 -26.48 37.77
N HIS A 152 -31.00 -26.86 37.29
CA HIS A 152 -29.97 -25.94 36.83
C HIS A 152 -29.21 -26.48 35.62
N THR A 153 -28.65 -25.58 34.82
CA THR A 153 -27.81 -25.86 33.65
C THR A 153 -26.61 -24.91 33.69
N TRP A 154 -25.40 -25.43 33.48
CA TRP A 154 -24.18 -24.63 33.35
C TRP A 154 -23.81 -24.47 31.88
N SER A 155 -23.65 -23.24 31.42
CA SER A 155 -23.28 -22.91 30.03
C SER A 155 -21.77 -22.92 29.79
N THR A 156 -20.97 -23.37 30.75
CA THR A 156 -19.51 -23.39 30.65
C THR A 156 -18.97 -24.54 31.48
N ALA A 157 -18.04 -25.31 30.91
CA ALA A 157 -17.30 -26.32 31.66
C ALA A 157 -16.45 -25.70 32.78
N GLY A 158 -16.40 -26.38 33.93
CA GLY A 158 -15.70 -25.90 35.12
C GLY A 158 -16.12 -26.63 36.40
N GLU A 159 -15.42 -26.33 37.50
CA GLU A 159 -15.79 -26.82 38.83
C GLU A 159 -16.68 -25.78 39.54
N TYR A 160 -17.88 -26.20 39.95
CA TYR A 160 -18.88 -25.35 40.58
C TYR A 160 -19.25 -25.87 41.96
N LEU A 161 -19.19 -24.99 42.95
CA LEU A 161 -19.59 -25.32 44.33
C LEU A 161 -21.07 -24.96 44.52
N VAL A 162 -21.94 -25.97 44.47
CA VAL A 162 -23.38 -25.79 44.71
C VAL A 162 -23.62 -25.70 46.22
N GLN A 163 -24.28 -24.63 46.63
CA GLN A 163 -24.67 -24.38 48.01
C GLN A 163 -26.20 -24.30 48.11
N VAL A 164 -26.77 -24.98 49.11
CA VAL A 164 -28.16 -24.74 49.52
C VAL A 164 -28.17 -24.24 50.96
N LEU A 165 -28.85 -23.11 51.17
CA LEU A 165 -29.16 -22.56 52.48
C LEU A 165 -30.65 -22.79 52.75
N VAL A 166 -30.98 -23.37 53.90
CA VAL A 166 -32.35 -23.64 54.31
C VAL A 166 -32.64 -22.90 55.60
N SER A 167 -33.68 -22.09 55.63
CA SER A 167 -34.11 -21.31 56.79
C SER A 167 -35.50 -21.73 57.26
N ASP A 168 -35.67 -21.90 58.57
CA ASP A 168 -36.99 -22.09 59.22
C ASP A 168 -37.61 -20.75 59.71
N GLY A 169 -36.94 -19.63 59.43
CA GLY A 169 -37.32 -18.29 59.88
C GLY A 169 -36.57 -17.81 61.13
N GLU A 170 -35.85 -18.68 61.84
CA GLU A 170 -35.07 -18.34 63.04
C GLU A 170 -33.60 -18.77 62.92
N TYR A 171 -33.34 -19.95 62.35
CA TYR A 171 -32.03 -20.54 62.12
C TYR A 171 -31.85 -21.00 60.68
N THR A 172 -30.60 -21.19 60.30
CA THR A 172 -30.23 -21.64 58.94
C THR A 172 -29.35 -22.88 58.98
N GLY A 173 -29.63 -23.81 58.08
CA GLY A 173 -28.78 -24.93 57.70
C GLY A 173 -28.11 -24.67 56.36
N THR A 174 -26.96 -25.29 56.12
CA THR A 174 -26.24 -25.17 54.84
C THR A 174 -25.63 -26.50 54.43
N ALA A 175 -25.74 -26.83 53.15
CA ALA A 175 -25.01 -27.94 52.54
C ALA A 175 -24.26 -27.47 51.30
N LEU A 176 -23.14 -28.13 51.02
CA LEU A 176 -22.24 -27.86 49.90
C LEU A 176 -22.03 -29.14 49.09
N LEU A 177 -21.97 -29.00 47.77
CA LEU A 177 -21.64 -30.08 46.83
C LEU A 177 -20.76 -29.53 45.71
N LEU A 178 -19.58 -30.12 45.50
CA LEU A 178 -18.74 -29.81 44.36
C LEU A 178 -19.23 -30.59 43.13
N VAL A 179 -19.54 -29.87 42.06
CA VAL A 179 -19.98 -30.40 40.75
C VAL A 179 -18.91 -30.09 39.72
N ASN A 180 -18.44 -31.11 38.99
CA ASN A 180 -17.54 -30.95 37.86
C ASN A 180 -18.36 -30.95 36.56
N VAL A 181 -18.44 -29.81 35.89
CA VAL A 181 -19.10 -29.66 34.59
C VAL A 181 -18.07 -29.89 33.49
N VAL A 182 -18.30 -30.90 32.65
CA VAL A 182 -17.42 -31.27 31.55
C VAL A 182 -17.92 -30.74 30.21
N ASN A 183 -16.97 -30.35 29.37
CA ASN A 183 -17.20 -29.84 28.02
C ASN A 183 -17.69 -30.94 27.07
N THR A 184 -18.60 -30.59 26.18
CA THR A 184 -18.99 -31.40 25.03
C THR A 184 -18.00 -31.16 23.89
N LEU A 185 -17.53 -32.21 23.21
CA LEU A 185 -16.63 -31.98 22.08
C LEU A 185 -17.45 -31.57 20.84
N PRO A 186 -17.00 -30.56 20.06
CA PRO A 186 -17.60 -30.27 18.77
C PRO A 186 -17.51 -31.47 17.83
N GLN A 187 -18.44 -31.58 16.90
CA GLN A 187 -18.45 -32.57 15.83
C GLN A 187 -18.70 -31.93 14.47
N VAL A 188 -17.90 -32.33 13.47
CA VAL A 188 -18.14 -32.01 12.06
C VAL A 188 -18.66 -33.26 11.35
N ILE A 189 -19.91 -33.22 10.87
CA ILE A 189 -20.58 -34.38 10.26
C ILE A 189 -19.96 -34.67 8.88
N THR A 190 -19.97 -33.66 8.00
CA THR A 190 -19.48 -33.72 6.62
C THR A 190 -18.87 -32.39 6.19
N VAL A 191 -17.92 -32.47 5.28
CA VAL A 191 -17.37 -31.34 4.54
C VAL A 191 -18.04 -31.30 3.16
N SER A 192 -18.47 -30.12 2.73
CA SER A 192 -18.92 -29.87 1.36
C SER A 192 -17.77 -29.33 0.54
N GLY A 193 -17.58 -29.85 -0.68
CA GLY A 193 -16.53 -29.42 -1.60
C GLY A 193 -16.32 -30.45 -2.73
N PRO A 194 -15.58 -30.09 -3.79
CA PRO A 194 -15.23 -31.03 -4.85
C PRO A 194 -14.35 -32.18 -4.33
N GLN A 195 -14.37 -33.31 -5.04
CA GLN A 195 -13.48 -34.45 -4.80
C GLN A 195 -12.48 -34.68 -5.94
N ASN A 196 -12.72 -34.04 -7.09
CA ASN A 196 -11.81 -34.01 -8.20
C ASN A 196 -11.79 -32.59 -8.74
N MET A 197 -10.61 -32.12 -9.11
CA MET A 197 -10.40 -30.82 -9.73
C MET A 197 -9.14 -30.84 -10.57
N THR A 198 -8.88 -29.74 -11.23
CA THR A 198 -7.65 -29.47 -11.95
C THR A 198 -6.77 -28.57 -11.09
N GLU A 199 -5.45 -28.70 -11.18
CA GLU A 199 -4.54 -27.78 -10.51
C GLU A 199 -4.78 -26.32 -10.94
N ASP A 200 -4.37 -25.37 -10.10
CA ASP A 200 -4.58 -23.93 -10.25
C ASP A 200 -6.04 -23.42 -10.28
N TYR A 201 -7.04 -24.29 -10.33
CA TYR A 201 -8.44 -23.89 -10.22
C TYR A 201 -8.86 -23.70 -8.76
N ILE A 202 -9.61 -22.63 -8.48
CA ILE A 202 -10.11 -22.36 -7.13
C ILE A 202 -11.25 -23.32 -6.78
N ALA A 203 -11.05 -24.13 -5.74
CA ALA A 203 -12.06 -24.96 -5.10
C ALA A 203 -12.64 -24.28 -3.85
N ARG A 204 -13.94 -24.51 -3.61
CA ARG A 204 -14.66 -23.99 -2.43
C ARG A 204 -15.01 -25.13 -1.49
N PHE A 205 -14.73 -24.94 -0.19
CA PHE A 205 -15.06 -25.88 0.87
C PHE A 205 -15.89 -25.23 1.97
N SER A 206 -16.80 -25.98 2.58
CA SER A 206 -17.65 -25.48 3.66
C SER A 206 -18.10 -26.55 4.65
N VAL A 207 -18.35 -26.14 5.89
CA VAL A 207 -18.96 -26.94 6.97
C VAL A 207 -20.32 -26.39 7.43
N GLU A 208 -20.92 -25.49 6.66
CA GLU A 208 -22.19 -24.83 7.01
C GLU A 208 -23.30 -25.86 7.30
N ASN A 209 -24.02 -25.65 8.42
CA ASN A 209 -25.11 -26.50 8.92
C ASN A 209 -24.74 -27.99 9.18
N ASN A 210 -23.45 -28.33 9.22
CA ASN A 210 -22.96 -29.70 9.43
C ASN A 210 -22.14 -29.85 10.71
N THR A 211 -22.40 -29.02 11.71
CA THR A 211 -21.69 -29.02 13.00
C THR A 211 -22.65 -29.27 14.15
N ILE A 212 -22.20 -30.04 15.14
CA ILE A 212 -22.95 -30.36 16.35
C ILE A 212 -22.06 -30.00 17.52
N ASP A 213 -22.59 -29.23 18.46
CA ASP A 213 -22.00 -28.93 19.76
C ASP A 213 -23.10 -28.59 20.78
N SER A 214 -22.72 -28.23 22.00
CA SER A 214 -23.58 -27.64 23.02
C SER A 214 -24.27 -26.35 22.49
N ALA A 215 -25.41 -25.98 23.08
CA ALA A 215 -26.19 -24.86 22.59
C ALA A 215 -25.49 -23.52 22.86
N SER A 216 -24.76 -23.41 23.98
CA SER A 216 -23.94 -22.25 24.31
C SER A 216 -22.76 -22.04 23.35
N ASP A 217 -22.17 -23.12 22.85
CA ASP A 217 -20.89 -23.05 22.14
C ASP A 217 -21.05 -23.01 20.60
N MET A 218 -22.23 -23.40 20.10
CA MET A 218 -22.58 -23.39 18.67
C MET A 218 -22.27 -22.05 17.97
N GLY A 219 -22.45 -20.93 18.67
CA GLY A 219 -22.19 -19.58 18.16
C GLY A 219 -20.72 -19.16 18.16
N SER A 220 -19.88 -19.86 18.93
CA SER A 220 -18.47 -19.54 19.18
C SER A 220 -17.48 -20.48 18.47
N LEU A 221 -17.97 -21.47 17.71
CA LEU A 221 -17.14 -22.40 16.96
C LEU A 221 -16.23 -21.69 15.95
N ARG A 222 -14.93 -21.98 16.04
CA ARG A 222 -13.89 -21.56 15.09
C ARG A 222 -13.39 -22.75 14.26
N PHE A 223 -13.06 -22.49 12.99
CA PHE A 223 -12.66 -23.52 12.04
C PHE A 223 -11.30 -23.20 11.42
N ILE A 224 -10.43 -24.20 11.36
CA ILE A 224 -9.11 -24.13 10.70
C ILE A 224 -9.03 -25.26 9.69
N TRP A 225 -8.60 -24.96 8.47
CA TRP A 225 -8.42 -25.91 7.38
C TRP A 225 -6.94 -26.10 7.11
N ASP A 226 -6.53 -27.36 6.93
CA ASP A 226 -5.22 -27.80 6.45
C ASP A 226 -5.43 -28.48 5.10
N PHE A 227 -4.86 -27.93 4.03
CA PHE A 227 -5.03 -28.43 2.66
C PHE A 227 -4.01 -29.50 2.26
N ALA A 228 -3.17 -29.96 3.19
CA ALA A 228 -2.14 -30.98 3.01
C ALA A 228 -1.04 -30.62 1.98
N ASP A 229 -0.96 -29.36 1.57
CA ASP A 229 0.10 -28.77 0.74
C ASP A 229 1.00 -27.78 1.52
N GLY A 230 0.78 -27.68 2.83
CA GLY A 230 1.49 -26.75 3.73
C GLY A 230 0.76 -25.43 3.97
N THR A 231 -0.40 -25.21 3.35
CA THR A 231 -1.22 -24.00 3.54
C THR A 231 -2.39 -24.22 4.49
N PHE A 232 -2.86 -23.13 5.11
CA PHE A 232 -3.97 -23.14 6.06
C PHE A 232 -4.95 -22.01 5.79
N ALA A 233 -6.23 -22.23 6.12
CA ALA A 233 -7.27 -21.19 6.07
C ALA A 233 -8.18 -21.22 7.30
N THR A 234 -8.84 -20.10 7.61
CA THR A 234 -9.78 -19.99 8.73
C THR A 234 -11.16 -19.54 8.27
N GLY A 235 -12.21 -20.16 8.82
CA GLY A 235 -13.60 -19.79 8.53
C GLY A 235 -14.51 -20.98 8.23
N LYS A 236 -15.82 -20.77 8.29
CA LYS A 236 -16.84 -21.80 7.97
C LYS A 236 -16.88 -22.17 6.49
N THR A 237 -16.47 -21.25 5.62
CA THR A 237 -16.35 -21.43 4.17
C THR A 237 -15.00 -20.85 3.75
N VAL A 238 -14.24 -21.61 2.96
CA VAL A 238 -12.89 -21.26 2.50
C VAL A 238 -12.72 -21.60 1.03
N GLU A 239 -11.76 -20.95 0.38
CA GLU A 239 -11.35 -21.20 -1.00
C GLU A 239 -9.88 -21.60 -1.04
N HIS A 240 -9.51 -22.51 -1.93
CA HIS A 240 -8.13 -22.99 -2.09
C HIS A 240 -7.86 -23.52 -3.50
N ALA A 241 -6.60 -23.44 -3.95
CA ALA A 241 -6.13 -24.02 -5.20
C ALA A 241 -4.77 -24.70 -4.95
N TRP A 242 -4.50 -25.81 -5.64
CA TRP A 242 -3.24 -26.54 -5.55
C TRP A 242 -2.43 -26.28 -6.81
N ALA A 243 -1.15 -25.97 -6.64
CA ALA A 243 -0.21 -25.75 -7.75
C ALA A 243 0.53 -27.02 -8.19
N ILE A 244 0.23 -28.17 -7.57
CA ILE A 244 0.83 -29.45 -7.92
C ILE A 244 -0.30 -30.49 -7.93
N ASP A 245 -0.36 -31.29 -8.97
CA ASP A 245 -1.24 -32.43 -9.07
C ASP A 245 -1.04 -33.44 -7.91
N GLY A 246 -2.03 -34.30 -7.71
CA GLY A 246 -1.93 -35.41 -6.77
C GLY A 246 -3.11 -35.52 -5.81
N PHE A 247 -2.87 -36.24 -4.72
CA PHE A 247 -3.91 -36.62 -3.78
C PHE A 247 -3.74 -35.94 -2.43
N TYR A 248 -4.71 -35.13 -2.05
CA TYR A 248 -4.68 -34.33 -0.82
C TYR A 248 -5.78 -34.74 0.15
N ASN A 249 -5.39 -34.99 1.42
CA ASN A 249 -6.31 -35.27 2.52
C ASN A 249 -6.56 -33.98 3.31
N ILE A 250 -7.50 -33.16 2.85
CA ILE A 250 -7.85 -31.90 3.50
C ILE A 250 -8.41 -32.19 4.89
N THR A 251 -7.91 -31.52 5.92
CA THR A 251 -8.38 -31.68 7.30
C THR A 251 -8.99 -30.38 7.80
N VAL A 252 -10.25 -30.40 8.25
CA VAL A 252 -10.87 -29.29 8.97
C VAL A 252 -10.88 -29.58 10.46
N TYR A 253 -10.41 -28.63 11.26
CA TYR A 253 -10.45 -28.61 12.71
C TYR A 253 -11.59 -27.70 13.17
N ALA A 254 -12.47 -28.20 14.04
CA ALA A 254 -13.47 -27.38 14.72
C ALA A 254 -13.09 -27.24 16.19
N ILE A 255 -13.14 -26.00 16.70
CA ILE A 255 -12.68 -25.66 18.04
C ILE A 255 -13.74 -24.81 18.73
N ASP A 256 -14.10 -25.15 19.96
CA ASP A 256 -15.05 -24.40 20.79
C ASP A 256 -14.38 -23.27 21.61
N ASN A 257 -15.18 -22.53 22.37
CA ASN A 257 -14.73 -21.47 23.29
C ASN A 257 -13.93 -21.98 24.49
N ASN A 258 -14.03 -23.27 24.80
CA ASN A 258 -13.36 -23.91 25.93
C ASN A 258 -12.04 -24.58 25.51
N GLY A 259 -11.73 -24.57 24.21
CA GLY A 259 -10.48 -25.03 23.62
C GLY A 259 -10.49 -26.50 23.18
N ALA A 260 -11.64 -27.18 23.18
CA ALA A 260 -11.71 -28.55 22.71
C ALA A 260 -11.71 -28.61 21.18
N VAL A 261 -11.01 -29.60 20.62
CA VAL A 261 -10.72 -29.70 19.18
C VAL A 261 -11.18 -31.05 18.64
N THR A 262 -11.90 -31.02 17.51
CA THR A 262 -12.18 -32.20 16.67
C THR A 262 -11.67 -31.98 15.25
N SER A 263 -11.57 -33.04 14.46
CA SER A 263 -11.13 -32.95 13.06
C SER A 263 -11.92 -33.84 12.11
N LYS A 264 -12.09 -33.42 10.86
CA LYS A 264 -12.69 -34.19 9.77
C LYS A 264 -11.84 -34.13 8.51
N ILE A 265 -11.65 -35.27 7.85
CA ILE A 265 -10.90 -35.40 6.59
C ILE A 265 -11.86 -35.39 5.39
N HIS A 266 -11.47 -34.66 4.34
CA HIS A 266 -12.09 -34.64 3.02
C HIS A 266 -11.04 -34.87 1.93
N PRO A 267 -11.02 -36.03 1.27
CA PRO A 267 -10.04 -36.32 0.23
C PRO A 267 -10.38 -35.62 -1.09
N ILE A 268 -9.35 -35.14 -1.79
CA ILE A 268 -9.45 -34.57 -3.13
C ILE A 268 -8.34 -35.09 -4.04
N VAL A 269 -8.67 -35.30 -5.32
CA VAL A 269 -7.71 -35.56 -6.40
C VAL A 269 -7.59 -34.29 -7.22
N VAL A 270 -6.38 -33.78 -7.34
CA VAL A 270 -6.00 -32.69 -8.24
C VAL A 270 -5.36 -33.33 -9.46
N CYS A 271 -5.95 -33.11 -10.62
CA CYS A 271 -5.48 -33.64 -11.89
C CYS A 271 -4.62 -32.61 -12.61
N GLU A 272 -3.55 -33.11 -13.21
CA GLU A 272 -2.63 -32.44 -14.12
C GLU A 272 -3.29 -31.97 -15.44
N VAL A 273 -2.75 -30.92 -16.07
CA VAL A 273 -3.05 -30.48 -17.45
C VAL A 273 -1.79 -30.30 -18.28
N ASN A 274 -1.57 -31.20 -19.24
CA ASN A 274 -0.47 -31.04 -20.17
C ASN A 274 -0.55 -29.74 -21.00
N PRO A 275 0.60 -29.11 -21.32
CA PRO A 275 0.67 -27.99 -22.25
C PRO A 275 0.13 -28.37 -23.63
N CYS A 276 -0.45 -27.40 -24.33
CA CYS A 276 -1.01 -27.60 -25.67
C CYS A 276 -0.50 -26.54 -26.66
N ILE A 277 0.17 -27.01 -27.71
CA ILE A 277 0.58 -26.25 -28.88
C ILE A 277 -0.65 -26.08 -29.79
N LYS A 278 -1.08 -24.82 -30.04
CA LYS A 278 -2.18 -24.52 -30.98
C LYS A 278 -1.70 -24.22 -32.41
N GLY A 279 -0.42 -24.45 -32.68
CA GLY A 279 0.24 -24.33 -33.98
C GLY A 279 1.76 -24.13 -33.84
N PRO A 280 2.52 -24.14 -34.95
CA PRO A 280 2.04 -24.01 -36.32
C PRO A 280 2.46 -25.14 -37.26
N TYR A 281 1.65 -25.31 -38.31
CA TYR A 281 2.05 -25.93 -39.56
C TYR A 281 2.28 -24.85 -40.63
N ASN A 282 3.45 -24.92 -41.26
CA ASN A 282 3.93 -24.19 -42.46
C ASN A 282 4.24 -22.69 -42.27
N ILE A 283 5.54 -22.36 -42.25
CA ILE A 283 6.08 -20.99 -42.29
C ILE A 283 6.59 -20.72 -43.72
N GLN A 284 6.22 -19.59 -44.31
CA GLN A 284 6.76 -19.13 -45.59
C GLN A 284 7.44 -17.79 -45.42
N VAL A 285 8.70 -17.68 -45.83
CA VAL A 285 9.50 -16.44 -45.74
C VAL A 285 10.30 -16.25 -47.03
N PHE A 286 10.68 -15.01 -47.32
CA PHE A 286 11.62 -14.74 -48.40
C PHE A 286 13.06 -14.92 -47.92
N GLU A 287 13.93 -15.30 -48.85
CA GLU A 287 15.36 -15.38 -48.63
C GLU A 287 15.94 -14.09 -47.99
N GLY A 288 16.99 -14.22 -47.18
CA GLY A 288 17.62 -13.10 -46.47
C GLY A 288 16.86 -12.56 -45.25
N ASN A 289 15.60 -12.95 -45.03
CA ASN A 289 14.81 -12.47 -43.88
C ASN A 289 14.91 -13.39 -42.66
N PHE A 290 15.02 -12.79 -41.47
CA PHE A 290 14.89 -13.53 -40.21
C PHE A 290 13.48 -14.09 -40.07
N ILE A 291 13.39 -15.39 -39.79
CA ILE A 291 12.14 -15.98 -39.34
C ILE A 291 11.81 -15.35 -37.99
N SER A 292 10.58 -14.84 -37.88
CA SER A 292 10.07 -14.19 -36.69
C SER A 292 8.68 -14.72 -36.43
N TYR A 293 8.60 -15.94 -35.91
CA TYR A 293 7.33 -16.62 -35.72
C TYR A 293 7.01 -16.75 -34.24
N ASN A 294 5.84 -16.26 -33.83
CA ASN A 294 5.38 -16.31 -32.45
C ASN A 294 4.30 -17.38 -32.30
N MET A 295 4.35 -18.14 -31.20
CA MET A 295 3.38 -19.20 -30.94
C MET A 295 2.29 -18.85 -29.94
N SER A 296 1.11 -19.44 -30.19
CA SER A 296 0.06 -19.59 -29.20
C SER A 296 0.15 -20.98 -28.58
N PHE A 297 0.28 -21.00 -27.27
CA PHE A 297 0.29 -22.17 -26.41
C PHE A 297 -0.75 -21.95 -25.31
N GLU A 298 -1.35 -23.04 -24.84
CA GLU A 298 -2.27 -23.05 -23.71
C GLU A 298 -1.72 -23.96 -22.62
N ASP A 299 -1.79 -23.49 -21.39
CA ASP A 299 -1.50 -24.24 -20.18
C ASP A 299 -2.28 -23.61 -19.00
N THR A 300 -2.16 -24.15 -17.79
CA THR A 300 -2.67 -23.53 -16.56
C THR A 300 -1.99 -22.16 -16.29
N ILE A 301 -2.59 -21.32 -15.43
CA ILE A 301 -2.14 -19.93 -15.26
C ILE A 301 -0.74 -19.83 -14.64
N LEU A 302 -0.36 -20.75 -13.74
CA LEU A 302 0.98 -20.77 -13.17
C LEU A 302 1.99 -21.45 -14.10
N ASP A 303 1.63 -22.58 -14.72
CA ASP A 303 2.56 -23.35 -15.55
C ASP A 303 2.88 -22.67 -16.87
N GLN A 304 1.92 -21.92 -17.43
CA GLN A 304 2.14 -21.11 -18.63
C GLN A 304 3.30 -20.11 -18.47
N GLN A 305 3.60 -19.64 -17.25
CA GLN A 305 4.71 -18.72 -16.98
C GLN A 305 6.08 -19.41 -16.93
N ALA A 306 6.11 -20.72 -16.74
CA ALA A 306 7.31 -21.53 -16.57
C ALA A 306 7.64 -22.42 -17.79
N LEU A 307 6.86 -22.33 -18.88
CA LEU A 307 7.07 -23.11 -20.09
C LEU A 307 8.48 -22.93 -20.69
N ALA A 308 9.13 -24.05 -20.98
CA ALA A 308 10.36 -24.14 -21.74
C ALA A 308 10.07 -24.49 -23.20
N PHE A 309 10.80 -23.86 -24.12
CA PHE A 309 10.61 -23.98 -25.56
C PHE A 309 11.87 -24.54 -26.20
N THR A 310 11.73 -25.56 -27.04
CA THR A 310 12.85 -26.10 -27.85
C THR A 310 12.42 -26.31 -29.29
N TRP A 311 12.99 -25.53 -30.20
CA TRP A 311 12.85 -25.72 -31.64
C TRP A 311 14.03 -26.54 -32.16
N ASN A 312 13.79 -27.55 -32.99
CA ASN A 312 14.82 -28.25 -33.74
C ASN A 312 14.54 -28.07 -35.22
N ILE A 313 15.35 -27.28 -35.92
CA ILE A 313 15.22 -27.06 -37.37
C ILE A 313 16.47 -27.61 -38.06
N ASP A 314 16.31 -28.58 -38.96
CA ASP A 314 17.39 -29.30 -39.65
C ASP A 314 18.53 -29.79 -38.72
N GLY A 315 18.19 -30.18 -37.50
CA GLY A 315 19.15 -30.66 -36.49
C GLY A 315 19.81 -29.57 -35.63
N VAL A 316 19.46 -28.30 -35.80
CA VAL A 316 19.92 -27.18 -34.97
C VAL A 316 18.85 -26.82 -33.93
N ASN A 317 19.26 -26.72 -32.66
CA ASN A 317 18.36 -26.43 -31.54
C ASN A 317 18.31 -24.93 -31.20
N TYR A 318 17.12 -24.41 -30.92
CA TYR A 318 16.88 -23.05 -30.44
C TYR A 318 15.97 -23.08 -29.21
N SER A 319 16.39 -22.45 -28.11
CA SER A 319 15.67 -22.50 -26.83
C SER A 319 15.05 -21.15 -26.48
N SER A 320 13.98 -20.78 -27.18
CA SER A 320 13.31 -19.49 -27.08
C SER A 320 11.82 -19.64 -27.43
N PRO A 321 10.90 -18.86 -26.83
CA PRO A 321 9.48 -18.83 -27.22
C PRO A 321 9.25 -18.39 -28.67
N ARG A 322 10.24 -17.69 -29.26
CA ARG A 322 10.23 -17.25 -30.66
C ARG A 322 11.39 -17.89 -31.42
N LEU A 323 11.08 -18.52 -32.55
CA LEU A 323 12.11 -18.97 -33.50
C LEU A 323 12.70 -17.76 -34.22
N GLN A 324 14.02 -17.61 -34.14
CA GLN A 324 14.80 -16.61 -34.86
C GLN A 324 16.02 -17.26 -35.51
N THR A 325 15.96 -17.47 -36.82
CA THR A 325 17.07 -18.03 -37.60
C THR A 325 16.96 -17.64 -39.08
N LEU A 326 18.06 -17.82 -39.81
CA LEU A 326 18.18 -17.59 -41.24
C LEU A 326 18.47 -18.93 -41.95
N LEU A 327 17.60 -19.33 -42.86
CA LEU A 327 17.67 -20.63 -43.57
C LEU A 327 17.89 -20.41 -45.07
N GLY A 328 18.52 -21.35 -45.76
CA GLY A 328 18.74 -21.30 -47.21
C GLY A 328 17.43 -21.33 -48.01
N VAL A 329 17.48 -21.17 -49.33
CA VAL A 329 16.29 -21.38 -50.17
C VAL A 329 15.81 -22.83 -50.13
N GLY A 330 14.49 -23.01 -50.18
CA GLY A 330 13.86 -24.34 -50.24
C GLY A 330 13.15 -24.76 -48.96
N TYR A 331 12.98 -26.07 -48.79
CA TYR A 331 12.21 -26.66 -47.70
C TYR A 331 13.11 -27.05 -46.53
N HIS A 332 12.73 -26.61 -45.34
CA HIS A 332 13.35 -26.93 -44.06
C HIS A 332 12.30 -27.58 -43.14
N SER A 333 12.69 -28.62 -42.41
CA SER A 333 11.75 -29.35 -41.54
C SER A 333 12.28 -29.45 -40.12
N GLY A 334 11.38 -29.48 -39.15
CA GLY A 334 11.75 -29.47 -37.75
C GLY A 334 10.60 -29.78 -36.81
N THR A 335 10.87 -29.67 -35.51
CA THR A 335 9.89 -29.86 -34.43
C THR A 335 9.97 -28.74 -33.41
N LEU A 336 8.84 -28.38 -32.81
CA LEU A 336 8.76 -27.56 -31.60
C LEU A 336 8.32 -28.44 -30.43
N THR A 337 9.09 -28.42 -29.35
CA THR A 337 8.76 -29.05 -28.08
C THR A 337 8.49 -28.00 -27.02
N LEU A 338 7.31 -28.05 -26.40
CA LEU A 338 7.01 -27.36 -25.15
C LEU A 338 7.28 -28.30 -23.97
N THR A 339 7.74 -27.75 -22.85
CA THR A 339 7.88 -28.48 -21.59
C THR A 339 7.39 -27.59 -20.45
N ASP A 340 6.44 -28.06 -19.65
CA ASP A 340 5.94 -27.35 -18.47
C ASP A 340 6.91 -27.44 -17.27
N ALA A 341 6.51 -26.87 -16.13
CA ALA A 341 7.31 -26.88 -14.90
C ALA A 341 7.51 -28.29 -14.32
N ASP A 342 6.54 -29.17 -14.53
CA ASP A 342 6.50 -30.55 -14.01
C ASP A 342 7.19 -31.56 -14.95
N GLY A 343 7.56 -31.11 -16.14
CA GLY A 343 8.35 -31.85 -17.12
C GLY A 343 7.52 -32.58 -18.16
N ASN A 344 6.20 -32.34 -18.26
CA ASN A 344 5.39 -32.86 -19.36
C ASN A 344 5.66 -32.07 -20.63
N THR A 345 5.45 -32.72 -21.78
CA THR A 345 5.82 -32.15 -23.07
C THR A 345 4.72 -32.27 -24.10
N ASP A 346 4.59 -31.25 -24.94
CA ASP A 346 3.85 -31.31 -26.21
C ASP A 346 4.80 -31.05 -27.38
N VAL A 347 4.60 -31.74 -28.50
CA VAL A 347 5.51 -31.68 -29.66
C VAL A 347 4.72 -31.52 -30.94
N ASP A 348 5.08 -30.52 -31.75
CA ASP A 348 4.47 -30.28 -33.05
C ASP A 348 5.50 -30.18 -34.18
N ASP A 349 5.09 -30.61 -35.38
CA ASP A 349 5.94 -30.64 -36.59
C ASP A 349 5.89 -29.31 -37.32
N ILE A 350 7.05 -28.81 -37.76
CA ILE A 350 7.17 -27.54 -38.47
C ILE A 350 7.79 -27.78 -39.84
N LEU A 351 7.15 -27.21 -40.86
CA LEU A 351 7.69 -27.06 -42.21
C LEU A 351 7.93 -25.58 -42.49
N ILE A 352 9.10 -25.25 -43.04
CA ILE A 352 9.45 -23.89 -43.43
C ILE A 352 9.83 -23.91 -44.90
N TYR A 353 9.27 -22.99 -45.68
CA TYR A 353 9.59 -22.79 -47.08
C TYR A 353 10.16 -21.39 -47.29
N VAL A 354 11.39 -21.33 -47.80
CA VAL A 354 12.09 -20.08 -48.07
C VAL A 354 12.05 -19.81 -49.57
N ASP A 355 11.31 -18.77 -49.96
CA ASP A 355 11.19 -18.30 -51.35
C ASP A 355 12.43 -17.52 -51.78
N ASN A 356 12.94 -17.83 -52.96
CA ASN A 356 13.97 -17.04 -53.62
C ASN A 356 13.44 -15.62 -53.91
N VAL A 357 14.24 -14.60 -53.62
CA VAL A 357 13.97 -13.22 -54.06
C VAL A 357 14.57 -13.05 -55.44
N ILE A 358 13.84 -12.44 -56.38
CA ILE A 358 14.39 -12.15 -57.71
C ILE A 358 15.23 -10.85 -57.60
N PRO A 359 16.43 -10.79 -58.21
CA PRO A 359 17.27 -9.60 -58.13
C PRO A 359 16.59 -8.36 -58.74
N SER A 360 16.97 -7.19 -58.25
CA SER A 360 16.57 -5.87 -58.76
C SER A 360 17.77 -5.14 -59.34
N VAL A 361 17.55 -4.25 -60.32
CA VAL A 361 18.63 -3.47 -60.96
C VAL A 361 18.23 -2.02 -61.17
N SER A 362 19.12 -1.09 -60.80
CA SER A 362 18.96 0.36 -60.90
C SER A 362 20.17 0.99 -61.59
N ILE A 363 19.95 2.08 -62.34
CA ILE A 363 20.95 2.68 -63.24
C ILE A 363 20.81 4.20 -63.21
N GLN A 364 21.95 4.91 -63.25
CA GLN A 364 21.98 6.35 -63.46
C GLN A 364 21.58 6.70 -64.90
N ASN A 365 20.55 7.54 -65.08
CA ASN A 365 19.94 7.83 -66.38
C ASN A 365 20.21 9.24 -66.94
N ARG A 366 20.94 10.10 -66.21
CA ARG A 366 21.37 11.43 -66.66
C ARG A 366 22.87 11.59 -66.47
N VAL A 367 23.58 12.03 -67.52
CA VAL A 367 25.03 12.22 -67.49
C VAL A 367 25.38 13.58 -68.10
N LEU A 368 26.02 14.44 -67.32
CA LEU A 368 26.65 15.68 -67.80
C LEU A 368 28.04 15.35 -68.36
N TYR A 369 28.39 15.95 -69.49
CA TYR A 369 29.60 15.59 -70.21
C TYR A 369 30.32 16.80 -70.81
N GLY A 370 31.57 17.04 -70.37
CA GLY A 370 32.47 18.02 -70.97
C GLY A 370 33.17 17.48 -72.23
N PRO A 371 33.59 18.30 -73.20
CA PRO A 371 33.92 17.90 -74.57
C PRO A 371 35.06 16.88 -74.82
N SER A 372 35.66 16.22 -73.81
CA SER A 372 36.84 15.33 -73.97
C SER A 372 36.95 14.11 -73.03
N MET A 373 35.86 13.57 -72.47
CA MET A 373 35.85 12.38 -71.59
C MET A 373 34.90 11.23 -72.10
N PRO A 374 35.02 9.99 -71.64
CA PRO A 374 33.97 8.98 -71.86
C PRO A 374 32.84 9.13 -70.84
N VAL A 375 31.60 8.81 -71.24
CA VAL A 375 30.45 8.61 -70.35
C VAL A 375 30.63 7.27 -69.61
N ILE A 376 30.47 7.30 -68.29
CA ILE A 376 30.49 6.11 -67.44
C ILE A 376 29.05 5.78 -67.05
N LEU A 377 28.62 4.57 -67.34
CA LEU A 377 27.34 4.02 -66.90
C LEU A 377 27.58 2.98 -65.82
N THR A 378 26.82 3.08 -64.74
CA THR A 378 26.90 2.15 -63.61
C THR A 378 25.53 1.56 -63.36
N ALA A 379 25.43 0.22 -63.39
CA ALA A 379 24.29 -0.50 -62.84
C ALA A 379 24.62 -1.02 -61.45
N TYR A 380 23.66 -0.87 -60.57
CA TYR A 380 23.64 -1.46 -59.25
C TYR A 380 22.56 -2.53 -59.26
N ALA A 381 22.93 -3.76 -58.91
CA ALA A 381 21.96 -4.79 -58.65
C ALA A 381 21.98 -5.18 -57.18
N MET A 382 20.80 -5.52 -56.68
CA MET A 382 20.62 -6.04 -55.33
C MET A 382 19.79 -7.31 -55.42
N ASP A 383 20.22 -8.31 -54.67
CA ASP A 383 19.49 -9.54 -54.41
C ASP A 383 19.35 -9.70 -52.88
N ASP A 384 19.04 -10.89 -52.39
CA ASP A 384 19.14 -11.20 -50.97
C ASP A 384 20.60 -11.04 -50.45
N ILE A 385 20.78 -10.91 -49.13
CA ILE A 385 22.08 -10.65 -48.50
C ILE A 385 23.12 -11.78 -48.71
N ARG A 386 22.70 -12.95 -49.21
CA ARG A 386 23.58 -14.11 -49.43
C ARG A 386 23.97 -14.31 -50.90
N GLY A 387 23.17 -13.79 -51.84
CA GLY A 387 23.38 -13.85 -53.29
C GLY A 387 24.17 -12.68 -53.89
N MET A 388 24.53 -11.68 -53.08
CA MET A 388 25.25 -10.47 -53.51
C MET A 388 26.57 -10.74 -54.29
N GLY A 389 27.17 -11.93 -54.11
CA GLY A 389 28.44 -12.35 -54.72
C GLY A 389 28.36 -12.95 -56.14
N ASP A 390 27.18 -13.37 -56.59
CA ASP A 390 27.02 -14.29 -57.73
C ASP A 390 26.20 -13.70 -58.90
N LEU A 391 26.01 -12.37 -58.92
CA LEU A 391 25.21 -11.69 -59.93
C LEU A 391 25.95 -11.54 -61.27
N VAL A 392 25.28 -11.88 -62.37
CA VAL A 392 25.83 -11.77 -63.74
C VAL A 392 25.07 -10.71 -64.54
N PHE A 393 25.79 -9.69 -65.03
CA PHE A 393 25.24 -8.58 -65.82
C PHE A 393 25.50 -8.75 -67.32
N ASN A 394 24.55 -8.31 -68.14
CA ASN A 394 24.70 -8.21 -69.58
C ASN A 394 24.09 -6.90 -70.10
N TRP A 395 24.85 -6.12 -70.87
CA TRP A 395 24.47 -4.78 -71.33
C TRP A 395 24.30 -4.72 -72.85
N THR A 396 23.32 -3.96 -73.32
CA THR A 396 23.15 -3.63 -74.74
C THR A 396 22.79 -2.15 -74.93
N LEU A 397 23.35 -1.52 -75.96
CA LEU A 397 23.06 -0.12 -76.34
C LEU A 397 22.61 -0.08 -77.81
N ASN A 398 21.41 0.46 -78.07
CA ASN A 398 20.83 0.64 -79.42
C ASN A 398 20.95 -0.57 -80.39
N GLY A 399 20.80 -1.81 -79.88
CA GLY A 399 20.55 -3.01 -80.70
C GLY A 399 21.66 -3.51 -81.64
N THR A 400 22.81 -2.83 -81.78
CA THR A 400 23.89 -3.23 -82.72
C THR A 400 25.31 -3.25 -82.15
N TYR A 401 25.47 -3.11 -80.83
CA TYR A 401 26.78 -3.25 -80.19
C TYR A 401 26.72 -4.17 -78.96
N THR A 402 27.57 -5.21 -78.98
CA THR A 402 28.18 -5.86 -77.80
C THR A 402 29.62 -6.17 -78.20
N PRO A 403 30.64 -6.01 -77.34
CA PRO A 403 30.61 -5.77 -75.90
C PRO A 403 31.06 -4.35 -75.52
N ILE A 404 30.61 -3.88 -74.36
CA ILE A 404 31.21 -2.72 -73.66
C ILE A 404 32.15 -3.30 -72.60
N ASP A 405 33.24 -2.61 -72.29
CA ASP A 405 34.18 -3.03 -71.24
C ASP A 405 33.44 -3.04 -69.89
N THR A 406 33.03 -4.24 -69.47
CA THR A 406 32.34 -4.49 -68.21
C THR A 406 33.36 -4.85 -67.17
N THR A 407 33.57 -3.95 -66.21
CA THR A 407 34.31 -4.26 -64.99
C THR A 407 33.30 -4.53 -63.88
N MET A 408 33.48 -5.66 -63.19
CA MET A 408 32.75 -5.93 -61.96
C MET A 408 33.52 -5.28 -60.82
N VAL A 409 32.81 -4.54 -59.99
CA VAL A 409 33.33 -3.87 -58.81
C VAL A 409 32.39 -4.17 -57.65
N ASP A 410 32.93 -4.18 -56.42
CA ASP A 410 32.16 -4.38 -55.18
C ASP A 410 31.39 -5.71 -55.13
N ASP A 411 32.13 -6.80 -54.94
CA ASP A 411 31.65 -8.19 -54.79
C ASP A 411 30.68 -8.70 -55.88
N GLY A 412 30.55 -8.01 -57.01
CA GLY A 412 29.67 -8.42 -58.11
C GLY A 412 28.28 -7.79 -58.08
N CYS A 413 27.99 -6.86 -57.16
CA CYS A 413 26.73 -6.11 -57.12
C CYS A 413 26.73 -4.88 -58.07
N VAL A 414 27.89 -4.48 -58.58
CA VAL A 414 28.05 -3.30 -59.43
C VAL A 414 28.71 -3.68 -60.75
N SER A 415 28.10 -3.23 -61.85
CA SER A 415 28.63 -3.36 -63.20
C SER A 415 28.84 -1.98 -63.81
N VAL A 416 30.08 -1.70 -64.23
CA VAL A 416 30.47 -0.42 -64.83
C VAL A 416 30.83 -0.59 -66.30
N VAL A 417 30.37 0.35 -67.11
CA VAL A 417 30.41 0.36 -68.58
C VAL A 417 30.84 1.74 -69.07
N THR A 418 31.89 1.84 -69.90
CA THR A 418 32.37 3.12 -70.48
C THR A 418 31.99 3.27 -71.95
N TRP A 419 31.48 4.44 -72.35
CA TRP A 419 30.97 4.72 -73.69
C TRP A 419 31.17 6.20 -74.10
N GLU A 420 31.46 6.48 -75.38
CA GLU A 420 31.65 7.86 -75.89
C GLU A 420 30.48 8.29 -76.80
N PRO A 421 29.60 9.23 -76.38
CA PRO A 421 28.54 9.76 -77.23
C PRO A 421 29.09 10.72 -78.30
N GLY A 422 28.54 10.66 -79.51
CA GLY A 422 28.92 11.56 -80.60
C GLY A 422 28.29 12.97 -80.55
N HIS A 423 27.23 13.16 -79.76
CA HIS A 423 26.50 14.43 -79.59
C HIS A 423 25.56 14.37 -78.37
N SER A 424 25.04 15.52 -77.92
CA SER A 424 23.94 15.57 -76.94
C SER A 424 22.69 14.90 -77.50
N GLY A 425 21.95 14.16 -76.68
CA GLY A 425 20.76 13.44 -77.13
C GLY A 425 20.35 12.29 -76.21
N ASN A 426 19.33 11.57 -76.65
CA ASN A 426 18.74 10.44 -75.91
C ASN A 426 19.19 9.11 -76.51
N TYR A 427 19.61 8.17 -75.67
CA TYR A 427 20.10 6.86 -76.09
C TYR A 427 19.38 5.74 -75.33
N GLU A 428 18.93 4.69 -76.03
CA GLU A 428 18.25 3.55 -75.41
C GLU A 428 19.27 2.46 -75.02
N ALA A 429 19.14 1.96 -73.79
CA ALA A 429 19.99 0.94 -73.22
C ALA A 429 19.19 -0.11 -72.45
N ARG A 430 19.75 -1.32 -72.34
CA ARG A 430 19.19 -2.43 -71.55
C ARG A 430 20.28 -3.09 -70.74
N VAL A 431 19.94 -3.50 -69.52
CA VAL A 431 20.77 -4.38 -68.69
C VAL A 431 19.92 -5.56 -68.22
N SER A 432 20.48 -6.76 -68.25
CA SER A 432 19.89 -7.94 -67.62
C SER A 432 20.80 -8.45 -66.51
N VAL A 433 20.24 -8.80 -65.36
CA VAL A 433 20.96 -9.34 -64.20
C VAL A 433 20.40 -10.71 -63.85
N THR A 434 21.27 -11.69 -63.64
CA THR A 434 20.89 -13.07 -63.28
C THR A 434 21.55 -13.48 -61.97
N ASP A 435 20.79 -14.11 -61.07
CA ASP A 435 21.29 -14.64 -59.78
C ASP A 435 21.89 -16.06 -59.89
N ALA A 436 22.42 -16.59 -58.78
CA ALA A 436 23.00 -17.93 -58.69
C ALA A 436 21.99 -19.07 -58.92
N THR A 437 20.70 -18.82 -58.70
CA THR A 437 19.61 -19.78 -58.91
C THR A 437 19.14 -19.81 -60.37
N GLY A 438 19.57 -18.81 -61.16
CA GLY A 438 19.23 -18.63 -62.57
C GLY A 438 18.00 -17.76 -62.81
N ALA A 439 17.49 -17.04 -61.80
CA ALA A 439 16.44 -16.06 -62.00
C ALA A 439 17.00 -14.77 -62.60
N THR A 440 16.33 -14.22 -63.60
CA THR A 440 16.81 -13.06 -64.37
C THR A 440 15.82 -11.89 -64.32
N VAL A 441 16.33 -10.67 -64.14
CA VAL A 441 15.61 -9.41 -64.33
C VAL A 441 16.20 -8.63 -65.50
N GLU A 442 15.37 -7.98 -66.32
CA GLU A 442 15.79 -7.06 -67.40
C GLU A 442 15.23 -5.66 -67.12
N SER A 443 16.08 -4.65 -67.28
CA SER A 443 15.69 -3.23 -67.19
C SER A 443 16.08 -2.48 -68.45
N GLN A 444 15.13 -1.73 -69.01
CA GLN A 444 15.27 -0.90 -70.20
C GLN A 444 15.14 0.57 -69.82
N PHE A 445 16.03 1.43 -70.30
CA PHE A 445 16.13 2.82 -69.88
C PHE A 445 16.68 3.74 -70.99
N ILE A 446 16.44 5.04 -70.83
CA ILE A 446 16.91 6.10 -71.72
C ILE A 446 17.98 6.91 -70.99
N ILE A 447 19.12 7.13 -71.64
CA ILE A 447 20.22 7.96 -71.15
C ILE A 447 20.10 9.34 -71.79
N TYR A 448 20.10 10.40 -70.96
CA TYR A 448 20.11 11.81 -71.40
C TYR A 448 21.52 12.39 -71.25
N VAL A 449 22.08 12.95 -72.32
CA VAL A 449 23.42 13.55 -72.34
C VAL A 449 23.33 15.06 -72.67
N THR A 450 23.84 15.92 -71.78
CA THR A 450 23.82 17.41 -71.86
C THR A 450 25.22 18.03 -71.69
N LEU A 451 25.47 19.17 -72.36
CA LEU A 451 26.74 19.91 -72.34
C LEU A 451 26.77 20.92 -71.17
N ASP A 452 27.91 21.00 -70.51
CA ASP A 452 28.21 21.85 -69.34
C ASP A 452 29.67 22.29 -69.52
N THR A 453 29.89 23.59 -69.78
CA THR A 453 31.16 24.11 -70.29
C THR A 453 32.24 24.30 -69.21
N ASP A 454 31.88 24.82 -68.04
CA ASP A 454 32.80 25.02 -66.91
C ASP A 454 32.70 23.92 -65.84
N LEU A 455 31.85 22.92 -66.06
CA LEU A 455 31.76 21.68 -65.28
C LEU A 455 31.38 21.91 -63.82
N ASP A 456 30.63 22.97 -63.57
CA ASP A 456 30.17 23.31 -62.23
C ASP A 456 28.87 22.56 -61.86
N GLY A 457 28.18 21.97 -62.86
CA GLY A 457 26.93 21.23 -62.69
C GLY A 457 25.67 21.98 -63.13
N VAL A 458 25.78 23.22 -63.60
CA VAL A 458 24.71 23.99 -64.24
C VAL A 458 24.88 23.92 -65.76
N PRO A 459 23.89 23.39 -66.52
CA PRO A 459 23.99 23.40 -67.98
C PRO A 459 23.99 24.82 -68.54
N ASP A 460 24.76 25.08 -69.61
CA ASP A 460 24.83 26.39 -70.29
C ASP A 460 23.47 27.01 -70.64
N GLU A 461 22.47 26.18 -70.94
CA GLU A 461 21.09 26.62 -71.24
C GLU A 461 20.35 27.16 -70.00
N LEU A 462 20.68 26.64 -68.81
CA LEU A 462 20.08 26.99 -67.53
C LEU A 462 20.74 28.26 -66.96
N GLU A 463 22.06 28.40 -67.06
CA GLU A 463 22.80 29.60 -66.65
C GLU A 463 22.26 30.86 -67.37
N ALA A 464 22.02 30.75 -68.68
CA ALA A 464 21.45 31.84 -69.47
C ALA A 464 20.02 32.24 -69.03
N SER A 465 19.28 31.34 -68.39
CA SER A 465 17.91 31.59 -67.91
C SER A 465 17.87 32.29 -66.55
N PHE A 466 18.88 32.04 -65.71
CA PHE A 466 19.06 32.69 -64.40
C PHE A 466 19.88 33.98 -64.48
N GLY A 467 20.52 34.27 -65.62
CA GLY A 467 21.34 35.46 -65.80
C GLY A 467 22.78 35.31 -65.29
N LEU A 468 23.20 34.06 -65.08
CA LEU A 468 24.49 33.65 -64.54
C LEU A 468 25.58 33.63 -65.62
N GLY A 469 26.84 33.59 -65.20
CA GLY A 469 27.98 33.62 -66.11
C GLY A 469 28.47 32.23 -66.53
N SER A 470 28.23 31.84 -67.79
CA SER A 470 28.58 30.52 -68.37
C SER A 470 30.08 30.21 -68.57
N SER A 471 30.94 30.82 -67.77
CA SER A 471 32.40 30.73 -67.89
C SER A 471 33.12 30.80 -66.55
N GLY A 472 32.36 30.89 -65.45
CA GLY A 472 32.85 31.06 -64.11
C GLY A 472 31.84 30.43 -63.14
N PRO A 473 32.29 29.54 -62.25
CA PRO A 473 31.38 28.69 -61.47
C PRO A 473 30.71 29.37 -60.27
N ASP A 474 30.93 30.67 -60.02
CA ASP A 474 30.48 31.42 -58.83
C ASP A 474 30.15 32.86 -59.27
N SER A 475 28.86 33.17 -59.35
CA SER A 475 28.32 34.37 -59.99
C SER A 475 28.28 35.61 -59.08
N ASP A 476 28.05 35.46 -57.77
CA ASP A 476 27.96 36.58 -56.81
C ASP A 476 29.23 36.78 -55.94
N GLY A 477 30.14 35.79 -55.96
CA GLY A 477 31.45 35.85 -55.33
C GLY A 477 31.47 35.57 -53.84
N ASP A 478 30.44 34.90 -53.32
CA ASP A 478 30.32 34.52 -51.91
C ASP A 478 31.07 33.19 -51.57
N MET A 479 31.76 32.61 -52.56
CA MET A 479 32.49 31.34 -52.47
C MET A 479 31.62 30.07 -52.44
N LEU A 480 30.32 30.17 -52.71
CA LEU A 480 29.47 29.08 -53.17
C LEU A 480 29.44 29.07 -54.70
N CYS A 481 29.27 27.89 -55.29
CA CYS A 481 29.13 27.79 -56.74
C CYS A 481 27.66 27.79 -57.14
N ASP A 482 27.34 28.31 -58.33
CA ASP A 482 25.97 28.47 -58.81
C ASP A 482 25.17 27.16 -58.74
N ALA A 483 25.82 26.04 -59.11
CA ALA A 483 25.23 24.71 -59.01
C ALA A 483 24.92 24.27 -57.57
N TYR A 484 25.77 24.68 -56.61
CA TYR A 484 25.59 24.34 -55.21
C TYR A 484 24.38 25.08 -54.64
N GLU A 485 24.24 26.34 -55.02
CA GLU A 485 23.16 27.19 -54.56
C GLU A 485 21.80 26.76 -55.10
N ILE A 486 21.72 26.49 -56.40
CA ILE A 486 20.48 26.03 -57.05
C ILE A 486 20.04 24.67 -56.49
N ASN A 487 20.98 23.74 -56.30
CA ASN A 487 20.64 22.35 -56.00
C ASN A 487 20.57 22.03 -54.49
N TYR A 488 21.32 22.74 -53.65
CA TYR A 488 21.49 22.38 -52.23
C TYR A 488 20.97 23.44 -51.28
N THR A 489 21.56 24.64 -51.23
CA THR A 489 21.16 25.69 -50.27
C THR A 489 19.82 26.32 -50.65
N ARG A 490 19.48 26.32 -51.94
CA ARG A 490 18.32 27.01 -52.54
C ARG A 490 18.32 28.52 -52.27
N THR A 491 19.52 29.09 -52.24
CA THR A 491 19.79 30.53 -52.19
C THR A 491 19.75 31.12 -53.60
N ASP A 492 19.77 32.45 -53.71
CA ASP A 492 19.81 33.13 -55.02
C ASP A 492 21.27 33.27 -55.48
N PRO A 493 21.75 32.58 -56.53
CA PRO A 493 23.16 32.61 -56.96
C PRO A 493 23.68 33.96 -57.48
N ALA A 494 22.86 34.99 -57.39
CA ALA A 494 23.19 36.36 -57.75
C ALA A 494 23.16 37.32 -56.54
N ASP A 495 22.88 36.82 -55.34
CA ASP A 495 22.73 37.59 -54.11
C ASP A 495 23.45 36.91 -52.93
N PHE A 496 24.47 37.60 -52.41
CA PHE A 496 25.40 37.03 -51.42
C PHE A 496 24.83 36.90 -50.00
N ASP A 497 23.62 37.38 -49.73
CA ASP A 497 22.91 37.39 -48.42
C ASP A 497 21.41 37.22 -48.72
N THR A 498 20.94 35.98 -48.86
CA THR A 498 19.61 35.66 -49.38
C THR A 498 18.48 36.06 -48.42
N ASP A 499 18.71 36.10 -47.10
CA ASP A 499 17.66 36.35 -46.09
C ASP A 499 17.80 37.66 -45.30
N ASP A 500 18.77 38.50 -45.68
CA ASP A 500 19.02 39.85 -45.15
C ASP A 500 19.29 39.87 -43.63
N ASP A 501 19.97 38.85 -43.08
CA ASP A 501 20.24 38.72 -41.65
C ASP A 501 21.62 39.25 -41.20
N LEU A 502 22.39 39.77 -42.17
CA LEU A 502 23.75 40.32 -42.09
C LEU A 502 24.89 39.29 -42.21
N LEU A 503 24.61 38.00 -42.36
CA LEU A 503 25.58 36.99 -42.76
C LEU A 503 25.52 36.77 -44.29
N TRP A 504 26.49 36.03 -44.85
CA TRP A 504 26.55 35.76 -46.29
C TRP A 504 26.39 34.27 -46.53
N ASP A 505 25.47 33.88 -47.42
CA ASP A 505 25.07 32.49 -47.69
C ASP A 505 26.27 31.51 -47.67
N GLY A 506 27.34 31.88 -48.37
CA GLY A 506 28.64 31.25 -48.36
C GLY A 506 29.60 31.75 -47.27
N ILE A 507 30.66 32.42 -47.70
CA ILE A 507 31.72 32.97 -46.85
C ILE A 507 32.09 34.35 -47.36
N ASN A 508 31.91 35.36 -46.51
CA ASN A 508 32.44 36.67 -46.79
C ASN A 508 33.97 36.69 -46.69
N PRO A 509 34.72 36.91 -47.80
CA PRO A 509 36.18 36.85 -47.79
C PRO A 509 36.84 37.97 -46.98
N ALA A 510 36.11 39.04 -46.63
CA ALA A 510 36.63 40.15 -45.84
C ALA A 510 36.62 39.87 -44.34
N VAL A 511 35.62 39.15 -43.83
CA VAL A 511 35.49 38.79 -42.40
C VAL A 511 35.82 37.33 -42.11
N GLY A 512 35.81 36.48 -43.15
CA GLY A 512 36.13 35.05 -43.05
C GLY A 512 35.06 34.20 -42.38
N THR A 513 33.79 34.65 -42.43
CA THR A 513 32.63 33.95 -41.88
C THR A 513 31.41 34.12 -42.80
N GLY A 514 30.41 33.27 -42.63
CA GLY A 514 29.13 33.22 -43.35
C GLY A 514 28.35 31.96 -42.96
N GLU A 515 27.16 31.76 -43.47
CA GLU A 515 26.20 30.75 -43.05
C GLU A 515 26.71 29.35 -43.38
N ALA A 516 27.28 29.16 -44.58
CA ALA A 516 27.90 27.90 -44.96
C ALA A 516 29.06 27.49 -44.03
N TYR A 517 29.76 28.46 -43.43
CA TYR A 517 30.83 28.20 -42.45
C TYR A 517 30.28 27.93 -41.05
N LEU A 518 29.23 28.65 -40.64
CA LEU A 518 28.66 28.58 -39.30
C LEU A 518 27.62 27.46 -39.13
N GLY A 519 27.02 27.00 -40.24
CA GLY A 519 25.98 25.98 -40.26
C GLY A 519 24.56 26.50 -40.05
N THR A 520 24.36 27.81 -40.11
CA THR A 520 23.04 28.47 -40.08
C THR A 520 22.28 28.28 -41.40
N ASP A 521 20.95 28.46 -41.42
CA ASP A 521 20.10 28.28 -42.62
C ASP A 521 20.01 29.62 -43.37
N PRO A 522 20.68 29.80 -44.53
CA PRO A 522 20.76 31.09 -45.28
C PRO A 522 19.44 31.53 -45.94
N ARG A 523 18.32 31.00 -45.47
CA ARG A 523 16.95 31.33 -45.90
C ARG A 523 16.07 31.66 -44.72
N LYS A 524 16.65 31.74 -43.53
CA LYS A 524 16.04 32.05 -42.25
C LYS A 524 17.01 32.92 -41.46
N ASN A 525 16.60 34.16 -41.31
CA ASN A 525 17.29 35.15 -40.51
C ASN A 525 17.38 34.88 -38.99
N ASP A 526 16.89 33.73 -38.52
CA ASP A 526 16.89 33.25 -37.13
C ASP A 526 16.80 31.70 -37.21
N THR A 527 17.96 31.04 -37.12
CA THR A 527 18.11 29.61 -37.38
C THR A 527 17.56 28.75 -36.24
N ASP A 528 17.85 29.12 -35.00
CA ASP A 528 17.49 28.34 -33.82
C ASP A 528 16.09 28.68 -33.27
N GLY A 529 15.52 29.82 -33.68
CA GLY A 529 14.16 30.23 -33.42
C GLY A 529 13.94 30.86 -32.04
N ASP A 530 14.99 31.39 -31.41
CA ASP A 530 14.89 32.04 -30.10
C ASP A 530 14.41 33.51 -30.17
N GLY A 531 14.45 34.10 -31.38
CA GLY A 531 14.03 35.47 -31.67
C GLY A 531 15.17 36.48 -31.86
N LEU A 532 16.43 36.06 -31.78
CA LEU A 532 17.62 36.84 -32.13
C LEU A 532 18.07 36.49 -33.56
N LEU A 533 18.62 37.45 -34.31
CA LEU A 533 19.07 37.19 -35.69
C LEU A 533 20.47 36.58 -35.69
N ASP A 534 20.74 35.57 -36.51
CA ASP A 534 22.03 34.85 -36.53
C ASP A 534 23.22 35.81 -36.69
N GLY A 535 23.08 36.82 -37.55
CA GLY A 535 24.10 37.87 -37.71
C GLY A 535 24.37 38.67 -36.44
N ILE A 536 23.36 38.99 -35.63
CA ILE A 536 23.55 39.68 -34.33
C ILE A 536 24.26 38.78 -33.34
N GLU A 537 23.96 37.49 -33.36
CA GLU A 537 24.58 36.51 -32.49
C GLU A 537 26.06 36.37 -32.78
N VAL A 538 26.43 36.30 -34.06
CA VAL A 538 27.82 36.13 -34.53
C VAL A 538 28.63 37.42 -34.35
N PHE A 539 28.10 38.56 -34.76
CA PHE A 539 28.81 39.85 -34.67
C PHE A 539 28.78 40.45 -33.25
N GLY A 540 27.79 40.06 -32.45
CA GLY A 540 27.68 40.40 -31.03
C GLY A 540 27.07 41.75 -30.69
N TRP A 541 26.77 41.92 -29.41
CA TRP A 541 26.26 43.16 -28.80
C TRP A 541 27.03 43.52 -27.53
N ASN A 542 26.87 44.76 -27.04
CA ASN A 542 27.61 45.24 -25.87
C ASN A 542 26.77 45.16 -24.58
N ILE A 543 27.38 44.69 -23.50
CA ILE A 543 26.79 44.67 -22.14
C ILE A 543 27.69 45.40 -21.12
N SER A 544 27.19 45.59 -19.89
CA SER A 544 27.93 46.19 -18.77
C SER A 544 27.62 45.43 -17.48
N VAL A 545 28.61 44.73 -16.93
CA VAL A 545 28.48 43.82 -15.78
C VAL A 545 29.13 44.43 -14.54
N GLN A 546 28.45 44.40 -13.39
CA GLN A 546 29.02 44.83 -12.11
C GLN A 546 29.26 43.64 -11.19
N PHE A 547 30.52 43.37 -10.85
CA PHE A 547 30.91 42.26 -9.96
C PHE A 547 30.68 42.59 -8.48
N LEU A 548 30.55 41.56 -7.64
CA LEU A 548 30.39 41.65 -6.18
C LEU A 548 31.45 42.53 -5.46
N ASN A 549 32.65 42.66 -6.05
CA ASN A 549 33.73 43.51 -5.54
C ASN A 549 33.57 45.01 -5.91
N GLY A 550 32.51 45.37 -6.64
CA GLY A 550 32.18 46.71 -7.11
C GLY A 550 32.83 47.13 -8.44
N THR A 551 33.56 46.25 -9.13
CA THR A 551 34.15 46.57 -10.45
C THR A 551 33.12 46.44 -11.56
N ILE A 552 33.14 47.37 -12.52
CA ILE A 552 32.29 47.33 -13.72
C ILE A 552 33.15 46.88 -14.91
N ASP A 553 32.65 45.95 -15.70
CA ASP A 553 33.26 45.49 -16.95
C ASP A 553 32.31 45.67 -18.12
N ASN A 554 32.81 46.31 -19.19
CA ASN A 554 32.04 46.54 -20.41
C ASN A 554 32.69 45.72 -21.52
N ARG A 555 31.91 44.81 -22.11
CA ARG A 555 32.40 43.89 -23.13
C ARG A 555 31.36 43.66 -24.21
N THR A 556 31.83 43.22 -25.36
CA THR A 556 30.99 42.68 -26.43
C THR A 556 30.82 41.19 -26.17
N VAL A 557 29.58 40.73 -26.20
CA VAL A 557 29.19 39.33 -26.07
C VAL A 557 28.58 38.86 -27.40
N THR A 558 28.51 37.55 -27.56
CA THR A 558 28.06 36.83 -28.76
C THR A 558 27.43 35.54 -28.24
N SER A 559 26.49 34.97 -28.98
CA SER A 559 25.88 33.66 -28.71
C SER A 559 26.25 32.67 -29.82
N ASP A 560 25.78 31.43 -29.70
CA ASP A 560 25.86 30.40 -30.74
C ASP A 560 24.52 30.36 -31.50
N PRO A 561 24.46 30.79 -32.78
CA PRO A 561 23.20 30.94 -33.54
C PRO A 561 22.49 29.61 -33.87
N LEU A 562 23.03 28.49 -33.41
CA LEU A 562 22.43 27.17 -33.56
C LEU A 562 21.82 26.65 -32.25
N VAL A 563 21.88 27.45 -31.18
CA VAL A 563 21.57 27.00 -29.82
C VAL A 563 20.77 28.07 -29.08
N ILE A 564 19.46 27.82 -28.93
CA ILE A 564 18.50 28.68 -28.24
C ILE A 564 18.96 29.22 -26.86
N ASP A 565 19.86 28.50 -26.19
CA ASP A 565 20.38 28.80 -24.84
C ASP A 565 21.85 28.36 -24.82
N THR A 566 22.76 29.30 -25.10
CA THR A 566 24.17 29.03 -25.39
C THR A 566 24.92 28.46 -24.18
N ASP A 567 24.68 28.98 -22.97
CA ASP A 567 25.37 28.53 -21.76
C ASP A 567 24.59 27.54 -20.89
N LYS A 568 23.33 27.26 -21.26
CA LYS A 568 22.45 26.24 -20.70
C LYS A 568 21.99 26.54 -19.29
N ASP A 569 21.84 27.83 -18.96
CA ASP A 569 21.35 28.29 -17.68
C ASP A 569 19.82 28.36 -17.58
N ARG A 570 19.12 28.17 -18.73
CA ARG A 570 17.65 28.21 -18.96
C ARG A 570 17.08 29.57 -19.35
N LEU A 571 17.90 30.60 -19.52
CA LEU A 571 17.52 31.79 -20.28
C LEU A 571 17.85 31.55 -21.76
N THR A 572 17.02 32.08 -22.67
CA THR A 572 17.38 32.05 -24.10
C THR A 572 18.32 33.21 -24.42
N ASP A 573 19.14 33.09 -25.47
CA ASP A 573 20.10 34.13 -25.84
C ASP A 573 19.41 35.49 -26.13
N TYR A 574 18.19 35.44 -26.69
CA TYR A 574 17.29 36.59 -26.82
C TYR A 574 16.88 37.22 -25.46
N GLN A 575 16.59 36.40 -24.44
CA GLN A 575 16.25 36.90 -23.10
C GLN A 575 17.46 37.55 -22.44
N GLU A 576 18.65 37.01 -22.66
CA GLU A 576 19.90 37.55 -22.14
C GLU A 576 20.31 38.85 -22.86
N PHE A 577 20.07 38.93 -24.16
CA PHE A 577 20.17 40.17 -24.93
C PHE A 577 19.32 41.29 -24.31
N LEU A 578 18.08 40.98 -23.87
CA LEU A 578 17.19 41.92 -23.18
C LEU A 578 17.60 42.21 -21.75
N ASN A 579 18.08 41.21 -21.01
CA ASN A 579 18.49 41.33 -19.61
C ASN A 579 19.90 41.92 -19.44
N HIS A 580 20.63 42.07 -20.54
CA HIS A 580 22.03 42.55 -20.58
C HIS A 580 23.01 41.63 -19.82
N THR A 581 22.75 40.32 -19.85
CA THR A 581 23.64 39.26 -19.34
C THR A 581 24.54 38.69 -20.45
N ASP A 582 25.53 37.88 -20.08
CA ASP A 582 26.51 37.29 -21.00
C ASP A 582 26.10 35.84 -21.35
N PRO A 583 25.56 35.56 -22.55
CA PRO A 583 24.97 34.27 -22.93
C PRO A 583 25.94 33.09 -23.01
N ARG A 584 27.20 33.34 -22.69
CA ARG A 584 28.25 32.30 -22.59
C ARG A 584 28.68 32.06 -21.16
N SER A 585 27.93 32.59 -20.19
CA SER A 585 28.28 32.58 -18.78
C SER A 585 27.03 32.48 -17.93
N ALA A 586 26.65 31.25 -17.58
CA ALA A 586 25.49 30.94 -16.76
C ALA A 586 25.41 31.67 -15.41
N ASP A 587 26.49 32.33 -14.99
CA ASP A 587 26.60 33.24 -13.85
C ASP A 587 27.50 34.40 -14.33
N THR A 588 26.88 35.45 -14.88
CA THR A 588 27.55 36.56 -15.57
C THR A 588 28.47 37.35 -14.64
N ASP A 589 28.04 37.57 -13.40
CA ASP A 589 28.74 38.39 -12.41
C ASP A 589 29.60 37.56 -11.41
N LYS A 590 29.51 36.23 -11.49
CA LYS A 590 30.29 35.25 -10.73
C LYS A 590 30.07 35.35 -9.22
N ASP A 591 28.89 35.77 -8.79
CA ASP A 591 28.53 35.83 -7.38
C ASP A 591 28.15 34.45 -6.80
N GLY A 592 28.00 33.45 -7.66
CA GLY A 592 27.67 32.07 -7.31
C GLY A 592 26.19 31.70 -7.49
N LYS A 593 25.36 32.59 -8.03
CA LYS A 593 24.00 32.31 -8.53
C LYS A 593 24.00 32.38 -10.05
N SER A 594 23.19 31.53 -10.68
CA SER A 594 23.04 31.62 -12.13
C SER A 594 22.14 32.78 -12.53
N ASP A 595 22.29 33.31 -13.73
CA ASP A 595 21.50 34.45 -14.22
C ASP A 595 20.00 34.10 -14.24
N PHE A 596 19.65 32.86 -14.63
CA PHE A 596 18.29 32.31 -14.48
C PHE A 596 17.80 32.33 -13.03
N LEU A 597 18.64 31.94 -12.07
CA LEU A 597 18.28 31.92 -10.66
C LEU A 597 18.17 33.33 -10.12
N GLU A 598 18.96 34.30 -10.58
CA GLU A 598 18.81 35.69 -10.16
C GLU A 598 17.50 36.29 -10.69
N SER A 599 17.11 35.91 -11.91
CA SER A 599 15.79 36.19 -12.49
C SER A 599 14.64 35.52 -11.69
N GLU A 600 14.81 34.28 -11.21
CA GLU A 600 13.82 33.54 -10.41
C GLU A 600 13.78 33.98 -8.93
N TYR A 601 14.93 34.17 -8.29
CA TYR A 601 15.07 34.58 -6.88
C TYR A 601 14.59 35.99 -6.63
N ALA A 602 14.66 36.91 -7.60
CA ALA A 602 13.99 38.19 -7.50
C ALA A 602 12.49 38.05 -7.16
N ASN A 603 11.85 36.94 -7.55
CA ASN A 603 10.46 36.60 -7.20
C ASN A 603 10.28 35.87 -5.85
N LEU A 604 11.37 35.50 -5.17
CA LEU A 604 11.41 34.70 -3.94
C LEU A 604 12.09 35.41 -2.75
N VAL A 605 12.75 36.55 -2.96
CA VAL A 605 13.28 37.38 -1.87
C VAL A 605 12.08 37.88 -1.05
N ASP A 606 12.08 37.57 0.24
CA ASP A 606 11.09 37.96 1.24
C ASP A 606 11.88 38.49 2.44
N THR A 607 12.04 39.80 2.50
CA THR A 607 12.99 40.48 3.40
C THR A 607 12.50 40.46 4.86
N ASP A 608 11.20 40.52 5.12
CA ASP A 608 10.62 40.47 6.47
C ASP A 608 10.11 39.08 6.90
N ASN A 609 10.25 38.09 6.01
CA ASN A 609 9.95 36.67 6.20
C ASN A 609 8.49 36.42 6.60
N ASP A 610 7.58 37.14 5.97
CA ASP A 610 6.16 36.99 6.22
C ASP A 610 5.51 35.94 5.30
N GLY A 611 6.13 35.64 4.16
CA GLY A 611 5.69 34.68 3.14
C GLY A 611 5.32 35.31 1.80
N VAL A 612 5.31 36.64 1.67
CA VAL A 612 5.15 37.40 0.43
C VAL A 612 6.54 37.86 -0.04
N SER A 613 6.80 37.86 -1.34
CA SER A 613 8.10 38.32 -1.86
C SER A 613 8.16 39.85 -2.02
N ASP A 614 9.32 40.46 -1.84
CA ASP A 614 9.56 41.90 -1.94
C ASP A 614 9.01 42.47 -3.25
N ILE A 615 9.27 41.81 -4.40
CA ILE A 615 8.76 42.26 -5.70
C ILE A 615 7.22 42.21 -5.76
N LYS A 616 6.61 41.32 -4.99
CA LYS A 616 5.17 41.18 -4.89
C LYS A 616 4.57 42.25 -3.99
N GLU A 617 5.25 42.63 -2.94
CA GLU A 617 4.85 43.71 -2.04
C GLU A 617 5.06 45.10 -2.63
N THR A 618 6.11 45.30 -3.46
CA THR A 618 6.47 46.62 -4.00
C THR A 618 6.07 46.86 -5.45
N GLU A 619 6.18 45.87 -6.34
CA GLU A 619 6.01 46.08 -7.79
C GLU A 619 4.74 45.45 -8.35
N THR A 620 4.48 44.17 -8.04
CA THR A 620 3.37 43.45 -8.68
C THR A 620 2.04 43.58 -7.92
N GLY A 621 2.02 43.62 -6.59
CA GLY A 621 0.82 43.89 -5.75
C GLY A 621 -0.29 42.82 -5.80
N LEU A 622 -1.20 42.84 -4.81
CA LEU A 622 -2.39 41.97 -4.76
C LEU A 622 -3.63 42.69 -5.28
N ILE A 623 -4.56 41.97 -5.93
CA ILE A 623 -5.87 42.51 -6.30
C ILE A 623 -6.94 42.04 -5.31
N VAL A 624 -7.42 42.94 -4.46
CA VAL A 624 -8.54 42.68 -3.52
C VAL A 624 -9.86 43.06 -4.19
N ARG A 625 -10.86 42.18 -4.08
CA ARG A 625 -12.21 42.38 -4.64
C ARG A 625 -13.23 42.55 -3.52
N PHE A 626 -13.87 43.72 -3.47
CA PHE A 626 -14.91 44.01 -2.49
C PHE A 626 -16.28 43.46 -2.91
N SER A 627 -17.13 43.20 -1.92
CA SER A 627 -18.51 42.69 -2.07
C SER A 627 -19.43 43.61 -2.90
N ASN A 628 -19.09 44.89 -3.00
CA ASN A 628 -19.76 45.87 -3.85
C ASN A 628 -19.35 45.81 -5.34
N GLY A 629 -18.46 44.90 -5.72
CA GLY A 629 -18.01 44.65 -7.10
C GLY A 629 -16.79 45.47 -7.55
N THR A 630 -16.20 46.27 -6.67
CA THR A 630 -14.98 47.06 -6.96
C THR A 630 -13.72 46.24 -6.69
N SER A 631 -12.66 46.45 -7.46
CA SER A 631 -11.35 45.82 -7.21
C SER A 631 -10.28 46.89 -7.07
N ILE A 632 -9.41 46.73 -6.08
CA ILE A 632 -8.26 47.61 -5.85
C ILE A 632 -6.98 46.78 -5.88
N ARG A 633 -5.88 47.39 -6.31
CA ARG A 633 -4.55 46.82 -6.14
C ARG A 633 -3.97 47.36 -4.83
N VAL A 634 -3.54 46.46 -3.95
CA VAL A 634 -2.96 46.77 -2.65
C VAL A 634 -1.50 46.31 -2.61
N PHE A 635 -0.72 47.01 -1.80
CA PHE A 635 0.71 46.84 -1.62
C PHE A 635 0.98 46.81 -0.12
N SER A 636 2.00 46.07 0.30
CA SER A 636 2.51 46.01 1.68
C SER A 636 3.96 46.50 1.71
N ASN A 637 4.55 46.58 2.90
CA ASN A 637 5.92 47.02 3.07
C ASN A 637 6.84 45.81 3.27
N ALA A 638 7.67 45.50 2.27
CA ALA A 638 8.62 44.39 2.24
C ALA A 638 9.68 44.33 3.36
N THR A 639 9.62 45.21 4.34
CA THR A 639 10.51 45.19 5.51
C THR A 639 9.76 45.11 6.84
N ASN A 640 8.43 44.95 6.79
CA ASN A 640 7.55 44.91 7.93
C ASN A 640 6.40 43.92 7.71
N ASN A 641 6.53 42.75 8.34
CA ASN A 641 5.62 41.60 8.19
C ASN A 641 4.19 41.75 8.72
N ASP A 642 3.77 42.95 9.09
CA ASP A 642 2.43 43.35 9.56
C ASP A 642 2.34 44.87 9.30
N THR A 643 1.97 45.21 8.07
CA THR A 643 2.10 46.56 7.52
C THR A 643 1.18 47.56 8.21
N ASP A 644 -0.01 47.15 8.66
CA ASP A 644 -0.99 48.01 9.32
C ASP A 644 -1.10 47.85 10.84
N GLY A 645 -0.45 46.84 11.41
CA GLY A 645 -0.27 46.65 12.84
C GLY A 645 -1.50 46.10 13.56
N ASP A 646 -2.41 45.43 12.86
CA ASP A 646 -3.60 44.80 13.46
C ASP A 646 -3.30 43.43 14.12
N GLY A 647 -2.15 42.86 13.76
CA GLY A 647 -1.61 41.61 14.28
C GLY A 647 -1.81 40.38 13.38
N LEU A 648 -2.44 40.53 12.20
CA LEU A 648 -2.27 39.61 11.07
C LEU A 648 -0.95 39.93 10.34
N LYS A 649 -0.37 38.92 9.71
CA LYS A 649 0.77 39.15 8.82
C LYS A 649 0.29 39.48 7.42
N ASP A 650 1.03 40.29 6.67
CA ASP A 650 0.61 40.66 5.30
C ASP A 650 0.36 39.42 4.43
N TYR A 651 1.17 38.37 4.56
CA TYR A 651 0.93 37.07 3.94
C TYR A 651 -0.43 36.44 4.28
N GLU A 652 -0.86 36.47 5.54
CA GLU A 652 -2.13 35.87 5.99
C GLU A 652 -3.33 36.63 5.43
N GLU A 653 -3.18 37.93 5.20
CA GLU A 653 -4.19 38.79 4.58
C GLU A 653 -4.25 38.60 3.07
N TRP A 654 -3.10 38.33 2.43
CA TRP A 654 -3.02 38.04 1.00
C TRP A 654 -3.48 36.62 0.66
N TYR A 655 -3.19 35.68 1.56
CA TYR A 655 -3.42 34.24 1.41
C TYR A 655 -4.08 33.70 2.67
N PRO A 656 -5.43 33.71 2.74
CA PRO A 656 -6.18 33.37 3.95
C PRO A 656 -5.77 32.01 4.51
N ALA A 657 -5.15 32.02 5.70
CA ALA A 657 -4.72 30.83 6.41
C ALA A 657 -5.89 30.18 7.17
N GLY A 658 -6.86 29.65 6.42
CA GLY A 658 -7.87 28.71 6.93
C GLY A 658 -9.20 29.30 7.43
N ASP A 659 -9.35 30.61 7.56
CA ASP A 659 -10.61 31.30 7.87
C ASP A 659 -11.38 31.79 6.63
N GLY A 660 -10.68 32.01 5.51
CA GLY A 660 -11.24 32.22 4.17
C GLY A 660 -11.51 33.68 3.81
N PHE A 661 -10.97 34.65 4.55
CA PHE A 661 -11.14 36.08 4.29
C PHE A 661 -9.83 36.70 3.76
N ILE A 662 -9.89 37.36 2.60
CA ILE A 662 -8.77 38.17 2.08
C ILE A 662 -9.02 39.60 2.56
N THR A 663 -8.11 40.11 3.38
CA THR A 663 -8.15 41.46 3.94
C THR A 663 -7.06 42.34 3.30
N ASN A 664 -7.04 43.63 3.61
CA ASN A 664 -6.11 44.57 3.01
C ASN A 664 -4.96 44.85 3.98
N PRO A 665 -3.71 44.44 3.66
CA PRO A 665 -2.53 44.55 4.55
C PRO A 665 -2.12 45.97 4.95
N ALA A 666 -2.72 46.98 4.31
CA ALA A 666 -2.46 48.38 4.60
C ALA A 666 -3.62 49.04 5.37
N ASN A 667 -4.59 48.27 5.86
CA ASN A 667 -5.78 48.78 6.53
C ASN A 667 -6.41 47.77 7.53
N ASN A 668 -6.17 48.00 8.81
CA ASN A 668 -6.54 47.15 9.96
C ASN A 668 -8.04 46.93 10.25
N ASP A 669 -8.92 47.42 9.37
CA ASP A 669 -10.39 47.26 9.41
C ASP A 669 -10.86 47.38 7.95
N THR A 670 -10.74 46.28 7.20
CA THR A 670 -10.89 46.28 5.74
C THR A 670 -12.29 46.65 5.28
N ASP A 671 -13.32 46.29 6.05
CA ASP A 671 -14.71 46.57 5.71
C ASP A 671 -15.32 47.78 6.46
N GLY A 672 -14.59 48.33 7.44
CA GLY A 672 -14.91 49.57 8.14
C GLY A 672 -16.03 49.41 9.16
N ASP A 673 -16.28 48.20 9.66
CA ASP A 673 -17.36 47.92 10.61
C ASP A 673 -16.98 48.18 12.08
N GLY A 674 -15.69 48.43 12.34
CA GLY A 674 -15.12 48.73 13.65
C GLY A 674 -14.57 47.53 14.42
N ILE A 675 -14.51 46.35 13.79
CA ILE A 675 -13.79 45.15 14.26
C ILE A 675 -12.46 45.06 13.48
N LEU A 676 -11.38 44.64 14.15
CA LEU A 676 -10.10 44.44 13.47
C LEU A 676 -10.10 43.13 12.68
N ASP A 677 -9.43 43.10 11.54
CA ASP A 677 -9.38 41.95 10.63
C ASP A 677 -8.88 40.67 11.35
N LEU A 678 -7.84 40.77 12.20
CA LEU A 678 -7.37 39.66 13.05
C LEU A 678 -8.47 39.04 13.93
N ALA A 679 -9.40 39.86 14.44
CA ALA A 679 -10.43 39.40 15.36
C ALA A 679 -11.54 38.60 14.66
N GLU A 680 -11.58 38.61 13.32
CA GLU A 680 -12.55 37.87 12.52
C GLU A 680 -12.17 36.38 12.36
N GLY A 681 -10.88 36.04 12.35
CA GLY A 681 -10.35 34.69 12.11
C GLY A 681 -10.37 33.71 13.30
N PHE A 682 -10.35 34.20 14.55
CA PHE A 682 -10.08 33.36 15.74
C PHE A 682 -11.27 32.74 16.47
N THR A 683 -12.45 32.67 15.86
CA THR A 683 -13.59 31.96 16.51
C THR A 683 -14.12 30.79 15.69
N LYS A 684 -13.47 29.61 15.83
CA LYS A 684 -14.20 28.34 15.68
C LYS A 684 -13.75 27.22 16.63
N VAL A 685 -13.98 27.42 17.93
CA VAL A 685 -14.16 26.29 18.85
C VAL A 685 -15.55 25.69 18.56
N GLN A 686 -15.59 24.49 18.01
CA GLN A 686 -16.84 23.76 17.84
C GLN A 686 -16.94 22.64 18.89
N GLU A 687 -17.53 22.95 20.04
CA GLU A 687 -17.92 21.93 21.02
C GLU A 687 -19.08 21.11 20.42
N TYR A 688 -18.80 19.85 20.09
CA TYR A 688 -19.83 18.94 19.63
C TYR A 688 -20.51 18.29 20.84
N GLY A 689 -21.60 18.90 21.29
CA GLY A 689 -22.54 18.32 22.25
C GLY A 689 -22.68 19.07 23.56
N ILE A 690 -23.88 19.00 24.15
CA ILE A 690 -24.18 19.56 25.47
C ILE A 690 -23.80 18.51 26.53
N ARG A 691 -23.13 18.92 27.62
CA ARG A 691 -22.87 18.06 28.80
C ARG A 691 -24.16 17.35 29.23
N LYS A 692 -24.24 16.05 29.01
CA LYS A 692 -25.45 15.27 29.24
C LYS A 692 -25.34 14.52 30.56
N LYS A 693 -26.21 14.86 31.51
CA LYS A 693 -26.28 14.17 32.80
C LYS A 693 -26.91 12.78 32.59
N ILE A 694 -26.15 11.73 32.83
CA ILE A 694 -26.61 10.34 32.74
C ILE A 694 -27.01 9.87 34.15
N VAL A 695 -28.14 9.17 34.26
CA VAL A 695 -28.63 8.63 35.53
C VAL A 695 -27.86 7.34 35.84
N ALA A 696 -27.44 7.16 37.09
CA ALA A 696 -26.65 6.00 37.52
C ALA A 696 -27.33 4.66 37.14
N GLY A 697 -26.56 3.74 36.56
CA GLY A 697 -27.04 2.41 36.15
C GLY A 697 -27.71 2.33 34.77
N THR A 698 -27.56 3.35 33.91
CA THR A 698 -28.11 3.35 32.54
C THR A 698 -27.04 3.65 31.47
N THR A 699 -27.17 3.05 30.28
CA THR A 699 -26.28 3.29 29.14
C THR A 699 -26.73 4.52 28.36
N GLY A 700 -25.83 5.50 28.19
CA GLY A 700 -26.07 6.68 27.35
C GLY A 700 -25.17 6.67 26.11
N TYR A 701 -25.73 6.93 24.93
CA TYR A 701 -24.98 7.08 23.69
C TYR A 701 -24.84 8.55 23.30
N PHE A 702 -23.68 8.92 22.77
CA PHE A 702 -23.41 10.22 22.18
C PHE A 702 -22.78 10.04 20.80
N TYR A 703 -23.20 10.86 19.84
CA TYR A 703 -22.69 10.84 18.47
C TYR A 703 -22.31 12.26 18.07
N PHE A 704 -21.17 12.42 17.42
CA PHE A 704 -20.83 13.67 16.74
C PHE A 704 -20.32 13.38 15.34
N TYR A 705 -20.50 14.37 14.47
CA TYR A 705 -19.99 14.39 13.11
C TYR A 705 -19.15 15.64 12.98
N ALA A 706 -17.87 15.48 12.72
CA ALA A 706 -16.97 16.59 12.48
C ALA A 706 -16.32 16.42 11.11
N ASN A 707 -16.39 17.46 10.30
CA ASN A 707 -15.90 17.45 8.93
C ASN A 707 -14.62 18.29 8.89
N PHE A 708 -13.50 17.60 8.76
CA PHE A 708 -12.17 18.20 8.77
C PHE A 708 -11.65 18.09 7.34
N GLY A 709 -11.38 19.22 6.70
CA GLY A 709 -10.91 19.25 5.31
C GLY A 709 -9.62 18.45 5.08
N SER A 710 -9.25 18.24 3.82
CA SER A 710 -8.27 17.25 3.37
C SER A 710 -6.81 17.47 3.78
N ASN A 711 -6.46 18.58 4.46
CA ASN A 711 -5.06 18.94 4.75
C ASN A 711 -4.65 18.80 6.22
N LEU A 712 -5.48 18.16 7.05
CA LEU A 712 -5.17 17.93 8.47
C LEU A 712 -4.47 16.58 8.66
N LYS A 713 -3.17 16.63 8.96
CA LYS A 713 -2.36 15.41 9.19
C LYS A 713 -2.59 14.75 10.55
N ASN A 714 -2.94 15.53 11.57
CA ASN A 714 -3.14 15.02 12.93
C ASN A 714 -4.43 15.57 13.54
N ILE A 715 -5.31 14.67 13.98
CA ILE A 715 -6.53 15.03 14.71
C ILE A 715 -6.42 14.47 16.13
N THR A 716 -6.60 15.33 17.12
CA THR A 716 -6.65 14.93 18.53
C THR A 716 -8.07 15.06 19.04
N VAL A 717 -8.67 13.95 19.46
CA VAL A 717 -10.02 13.91 20.06
C VAL A 717 -9.91 13.45 21.50
N THR A 718 -10.44 14.25 22.42
CA THR A 718 -10.40 13.96 23.87
C THR A 718 -11.81 13.77 24.40
N PHE A 719 -12.05 12.68 25.13
CA PHE A 719 -13.31 12.38 25.78
C PHE A 719 -13.16 12.40 27.30
N GLY A 720 -14.18 12.86 28.02
CA GLY A 720 -14.16 12.90 29.49
C GLY A 720 -15.53 12.65 30.09
N ALA A 721 -15.56 11.89 31.19
CA ALA A 721 -16.74 11.68 32.03
C ALA A 721 -16.38 11.92 33.50
N THR A 722 -17.23 12.68 34.19
CA THR A 722 -17.03 13.04 35.61
C THR A 722 -18.30 12.73 36.42
N THR A 723 -18.10 12.25 37.64
CA THR A 723 -19.19 12.10 38.61
C THR A 723 -19.51 13.43 39.27
N ALA A 724 -20.64 13.54 39.98
CA ALA A 724 -21.05 14.76 40.70
C ALA A 724 -20.10 15.18 41.84
N ALA A 725 -19.06 14.40 42.13
CA ALA A 725 -18.01 14.71 43.11
C ALA A 725 -16.65 15.03 42.44
N ASP A 726 -16.66 15.34 41.14
CA ASP A 726 -15.48 15.65 40.30
C ASP A 726 -14.39 14.56 40.30
N LYS A 727 -14.77 13.32 40.58
CA LYS A 727 -13.94 12.14 40.37
C LYS A 727 -14.20 11.55 38.99
N SER A 728 -13.15 11.05 38.34
CA SER A 728 -13.21 10.35 37.05
C SER A 728 -14.19 9.18 37.11
N ALA A 729 -15.03 9.06 36.08
CA ALA A 729 -15.99 7.98 35.94
C ALA A 729 -15.57 7.05 34.80
N ASP A 730 -15.89 5.76 34.93
CA ASP A 730 -15.71 4.77 33.87
C ASP A 730 -16.64 5.10 32.70
N PHE A 731 -16.07 5.23 31.50
CA PHE A 731 -16.84 5.37 30.27
C PHE A 731 -16.19 4.54 29.16
N HIS A 732 -17.01 3.91 28.34
CA HIS A 732 -16.57 3.20 27.14
C HIS A 732 -16.86 4.08 25.93
N ALA A 733 -15.82 4.44 25.19
CA ALA A 733 -15.96 5.13 23.91
C ALA A 733 -15.86 4.10 22.78
N ILE A 734 -16.86 4.07 21.90
CA ILE A 734 -16.79 3.35 20.64
C ILE A 734 -16.47 4.37 19.57
N VAL A 735 -15.24 4.33 19.06
CA VAL A 735 -14.80 5.23 18.01
C VAL A 735 -14.68 4.45 16.71
N LYS A 736 -15.38 4.93 15.67
CA LYS A 736 -15.24 4.43 14.31
C LYS A 736 -14.51 5.47 13.47
N PHE A 737 -13.37 5.08 12.94
CA PHE A 737 -12.63 5.88 11.97
C PHE A 737 -12.42 5.01 10.72
N GLN A 738 -12.80 5.52 9.54
CA GLN A 738 -12.74 4.79 8.26
C GLN A 738 -13.29 3.36 8.34
N ASN A 739 -14.46 3.19 8.98
CA ASN A 739 -15.14 1.91 9.21
C ASN A 739 -14.41 0.85 10.06
N GLN A 740 -13.21 1.11 10.58
CA GLN A 740 -12.63 0.25 11.61
C GLN A 740 -13.16 0.61 13.00
N LEU A 741 -13.51 -0.41 13.77
CA LEU A 741 -14.03 -0.30 15.13
C LEU A 741 -12.87 -0.44 16.10
N VAL A 742 -12.51 0.64 16.79
CA VAL A 742 -11.57 0.57 17.92
C VAL A 742 -12.39 0.57 19.20
N ILE A 743 -12.32 -0.53 19.94
CA ILE A 743 -12.98 -0.69 21.24
C ILE A 743 -11.90 -0.60 22.32
N ASP A 744 -12.04 0.35 23.25
CA ASP A 744 -11.31 0.33 24.52
C ASP A 744 -12.16 -0.36 25.58
N ASN A 745 -11.50 -1.14 26.45
CA ASN A 745 -12.09 -1.86 27.55
C ASN A 745 -11.26 -1.67 28.83
N SER A 746 -10.96 -0.43 29.24
CA SER A 746 -10.70 -0.09 30.66
C SER A 746 -10.70 1.42 30.97
N SER A 747 -10.92 1.76 32.24
CA SER A 747 -11.25 3.08 32.74
C SER A 747 -10.07 3.89 33.30
N ALA A 748 -9.54 4.82 32.49
CA ALA A 748 -9.01 6.12 32.93
C ALA A 748 -8.57 6.95 31.72
N GLY A 749 -9.35 7.99 31.38
CA GLY A 749 -9.05 9.05 30.40
C GLY A 749 -7.77 8.89 29.57
N SER A 750 -7.88 8.21 28.44
CA SER A 750 -6.81 8.07 27.47
C SER A 750 -6.93 9.14 26.38
N THR A 751 -5.81 9.74 26.00
CA THR A 751 -5.69 10.59 24.81
C THR A 751 -5.51 9.69 23.59
N TYR A 752 -6.34 9.90 22.56
CA TYR A 752 -6.26 9.15 21.32
C TYR A 752 -5.63 10.01 20.23
N TYR A 753 -4.58 9.47 19.62
CA TYR A 753 -3.88 10.07 18.49
C TYR A 753 -4.34 9.37 17.21
N PHE A 754 -4.91 10.14 16.29
CA PHE A 754 -5.24 9.67 14.95
C PHE A 754 -4.24 10.30 13.99
N ASN A 755 -3.42 9.45 13.36
CA ASN A 755 -2.60 9.86 12.23
C ASN A 755 -3.46 9.68 10.97
N ALA A 756 -3.80 10.79 10.33
CA ALA A 756 -4.48 10.76 9.04
C ALA A 756 -3.41 10.98 7.98
N SER A 757 -2.87 9.90 7.45
CA SER A 757 -2.28 9.92 6.11
C SER A 757 -3.33 9.42 5.12
N ASP A 758 -3.19 9.82 3.85
CA ASP A 758 -3.73 9.08 2.70
C ASP A 758 -3.75 7.56 2.94
#